data_AF-A0A1B9GUF0-F1
#
_entry.id   AF-A0A1B9GUF0-F1
#
_cell.length_a   1.000
_cell.length_b   1.000
_cell.length_c   1.000
_cell.angle_alpha   90.00
_cell.angle_beta   90.00
_cell.angle_gamma   90.00
#
_symmetry.space_group_name_H-M   'P 1'
#
loop_
_entity.id
_entity.type
_entity.pdbx_description
1 polymer ?
#
loop_
_entity_poly.entity_id
_entity_poly.type
_entity_poly.pdbx_seq_one_letter_code
_entity_poly.pdbx_strand_id
1 'polypeptide(L)'
;MSSPRKRSRTQFHQGRKLSEPSLPLHIALAWIIERIFPLNNDCQPVPVYSHRFVSDILRIIVREILEVGSRPATFTSLRDEIDPLVRTETNEILKRNNKKRSRGQAVQEEYEDAEVYTSWMTTFGEKFHDAAEGCAFLDRLEKELRDRLNYADDDDPTEFPEPIERHSPLGIFSRNLLNTLRKLSFDETAHLSREISKWCGVGPSGACDSNRIGVWSLDRRSGIDDTLDKRIKAMQDYQAANASGDYSNALASLRRFYDYQFPSAGRGQHQHALLNIASFHYSTGGIDSAQSAVDEAIRVARTAGDKACLQHCLSLSQRIQTESSASAFTASETVRIHRKPISKSRLPEGTTPMDQLWSVKPALDLGEPVPIAFRRIHTALGTGIQVETPLGDEEKSVPKQFRTGQKLDIAAWHATQAGLWGQLGKLFEQGAGLPSDILTNGNTISGSSALAAFHEDLTLEDLSPWDDGRLTVTLSRAQRAAERAEYDEALSLLLEMSTIQGISLAAYHRWARVVWAVLERRAKLHDDSDTVAYLVSLQPPKNYSKRVGPGGPTRETGHPASIGISMPYSTSDEGDVDMAEVQTSGRSGIKSIQEEIRESLRKGMKLHESNAPSHMILPHVLSSVQLSSELGLWGIYRFGMIVLAEALLEMDGMAEKALNQVEQVWDQVLAGDDLEAIARGALVLGKASMELALIAEENGGVQREEGSVRTDYKDRALRFIMQALEAATKLESRFIILECTSLLSLIHQLGEKIEPHSVSTSLSQACDTDVKGRGYIERYMATKAGLENMGENAGLARKVGEIVKFVGVRVAQGWK
;
A
#
# COMPACT_ATOMS: atom_id res chain seq x y z
N MET A 1 -36.24 -17.87 -7.13
CA MET A 1 -36.73 -16.58 -6.59
C MET A 1 -35.69 -16.05 -5.62
N SER A 2 -34.75 -15.29 -6.15
CA SER A 2 -33.60 -14.73 -5.45
C SER A 2 -33.73 -13.22 -5.44
N SER A 3 -33.74 -12.63 -4.24
CA SER A 3 -33.66 -11.18 -4.06
C SER A 3 -32.29 -10.68 -4.54
N PRO A 4 -32.20 -9.64 -5.38
CA PRO A 4 -30.91 -9.10 -5.80
C PRO A 4 -30.26 -8.34 -4.65
N ARG A 5 -29.06 -8.80 -4.29
CA ARG A 5 -28.12 -8.12 -3.39
C ARG A 5 -27.99 -6.65 -3.81
N LYS A 6 -28.23 -5.72 -2.87
CA LYS A 6 -27.85 -4.32 -3.01
C LYS A 6 -26.34 -4.26 -3.22
N ARG A 7 -25.91 -4.17 -4.49
CA ARG A 7 -24.57 -3.75 -4.86
C ARG A 7 -24.41 -2.33 -4.29
N SER A 8 -23.57 -2.18 -3.27
CA SER A 8 -23.00 -0.90 -2.90
C SER A 8 -22.22 -0.40 -4.10
N ARG A 9 -22.87 0.42 -4.92
CA ARG A 9 -22.24 1.10 -6.05
C ARG A 9 -21.36 2.18 -5.43
N THR A 10 -20.10 1.84 -5.17
CA THR A 10 -19.01 2.81 -5.06
C THR A 10 -18.90 3.49 -6.41
N GLN A 11 -19.73 4.50 -6.63
CA GLN A 11 -19.52 5.46 -7.70
C GLN A 11 -18.30 6.27 -7.30
N PHE A 12 -17.13 5.83 -7.75
CA PHE A 12 -16.04 6.75 -8.07
C PHE A 12 -16.50 7.62 -9.24
N HIS A 13 -17.39 8.56 -8.96
CA HIS A 13 -17.43 9.77 -9.75
C HIS A 13 -16.34 10.64 -9.15
N GLN A 14 -15.19 10.72 -9.83
CA GLN A 14 -14.43 11.96 -9.79
C GLN A 14 -15.36 13.03 -10.36
N GLY A 15 -16.30 13.50 -9.54
CA GLY A 15 -17.13 14.65 -9.84
C GLY A 15 -16.17 15.77 -10.16
N ARG A 16 -16.41 16.44 -11.29
CA ARG A 16 -15.65 17.61 -11.70
C ARG A 16 -15.51 18.52 -10.48
N LYS A 17 -14.35 19.15 -10.30
CA LYS A 17 -14.32 20.40 -9.54
C LYS A 17 -15.18 21.37 -10.34
N LEU A 18 -16.46 21.52 -9.96
CA LEU A 18 -17.34 22.53 -10.51
C LEU A 18 -16.78 23.89 -10.10
N SER A 19 -15.92 24.46 -10.93
CA SER A 19 -15.81 25.91 -10.98
C SER A 19 -17.10 26.42 -11.65
N GLU A 20 -17.71 27.43 -11.06
CA GLU A 20 -18.93 28.15 -11.48
C GLU A 20 -18.80 28.74 -12.91
N PRO A 21 -19.17 28.00 -13.98
CA PRO A 21 -20.13 28.55 -14.94
C PRO A 21 -20.96 27.46 -15.66
N SER A 22 -21.61 26.53 -14.95
CA SER A 22 -22.50 25.54 -15.58
C SER A 22 -23.95 26.00 -15.72
N LEU A 23 -24.34 27.12 -15.08
CA LEU A 23 -25.72 27.62 -15.14
C LEU A 23 -26.15 28.03 -16.56
N PRO A 24 -25.33 28.74 -17.38
CA PRO A 24 -25.65 28.99 -18.78
C PRO A 24 -25.86 27.71 -19.60
N LEU A 25 -25.04 26.70 -19.35
CA LEU A 25 -25.17 25.38 -19.97
C LEU A 25 -26.47 24.69 -19.52
N HIS A 26 -26.80 24.71 -18.23
CA HIS A 26 -28.05 24.12 -17.71
C HIS A 26 -29.30 24.77 -18.29
N ILE A 27 -29.27 26.09 -18.49
CA ILE A 27 -30.38 26.84 -19.10
C ILE A 27 -30.50 26.50 -20.60
N ALA A 28 -29.38 26.35 -21.31
CA ALA A 28 -29.40 25.86 -22.68
C ALA A 28 -29.94 24.42 -22.79
N LEU A 29 -29.57 23.53 -21.87
CA LEU A 29 -30.12 22.17 -21.81
C LEU A 29 -31.63 22.17 -21.52
N ALA A 30 -32.09 23.04 -20.61
CA ALA A 30 -33.51 23.23 -20.34
C ALA A 30 -34.30 23.73 -21.56
N TRP A 31 -33.74 24.68 -22.31
CA TRP A 31 -34.29 25.12 -23.59
C TRP A 31 -34.40 23.98 -24.61
N ILE A 32 -33.39 23.12 -24.69
CA ILE A 32 -33.45 21.96 -25.59
C ILE A 32 -34.54 20.97 -25.13
N ILE A 33 -34.70 20.74 -23.82
CA ILE A 33 -35.76 19.90 -23.27
C ILE A 33 -37.15 20.45 -23.63
N GLU A 34 -37.33 21.77 -23.53
CA GLU A 34 -38.56 22.47 -23.92
C GLU A 34 -38.91 22.20 -25.39
N ARG A 35 -37.91 22.24 -26.28
CA ARG A 35 -38.09 22.02 -27.73
C ARG A 35 -38.31 20.56 -28.13
N ILE A 36 -37.71 19.60 -27.42
CA ILE A 36 -37.91 18.16 -27.69
C ILE A 36 -39.35 17.72 -27.37
N PHE A 37 -39.95 18.31 -26.34
CA PHE A 37 -41.30 18.01 -25.88
C PHE A 37 -42.22 19.22 -26.08
N PRO A 38 -42.74 19.45 -27.30
CA PRO A 38 -43.69 20.52 -27.54
C PRO A 38 -45.03 20.20 -26.86
N LEU A 39 -45.63 21.24 -26.27
CA LEU A 39 -46.94 21.19 -25.65
C LEU A 39 -47.93 22.01 -26.50
N ASN A 40 -49.17 21.54 -26.62
CA ASN A 40 -50.26 22.31 -27.23
C ASN A 40 -50.78 23.42 -26.30
N ASN A 41 -51.67 24.27 -26.81
CA ASN A 41 -52.34 25.32 -26.04
C ASN A 41 -53.07 24.78 -24.78
N ASP A 42 -53.47 23.50 -24.79
CA ASP A 42 -54.08 22.79 -23.65
C ASP A 42 -53.03 22.09 -22.74
N CYS A 43 -51.74 22.43 -22.86
CA CYS A 43 -50.61 21.83 -22.14
C CYS A 43 -50.43 20.31 -22.34
N GLN A 44 -50.95 19.75 -23.43
CA GLN A 44 -50.83 18.33 -23.77
C GLN A 44 -49.59 18.06 -24.65
N PRO A 45 -48.84 16.96 -24.43
CA PRO A 45 -47.66 16.65 -25.22
C PRO A 45 -48.02 16.22 -26.65
N VAL A 46 -47.37 16.82 -27.65
CA VAL A 46 -47.55 16.42 -29.05
C VAL A 46 -46.34 15.67 -29.59
N PRO A 47 -46.53 14.45 -30.12
CA PRO A 47 -45.44 13.65 -30.68
C PRO A 47 -45.08 14.15 -32.10
N VAL A 48 -44.50 15.34 -32.20
CA VAL A 48 -44.06 15.93 -33.47
C VAL A 48 -42.82 15.20 -34.03
N TYR A 49 -41.88 14.85 -33.15
CA TYR A 49 -40.58 14.30 -33.53
C TYR A 49 -40.53 12.77 -33.46
N SER A 50 -39.66 12.15 -34.28
CA SER A 50 -39.44 10.70 -34.23
C SER A 50 -38.78 10.23 -32.93
N HIS A 51 -39.15 9.04 -32.44
CA HIS A 51 -38.55 8.45 -31.24
C HIS A 51 -37.02 8.25 -31.32
N ARG A 52 -36.48 8.05 -32.53
CA ARG A 52 -35.03 7.91 -32.74
C ARG A 52 -34.32 9.24 -32.50
N PHE A 53 -34.84 10.31 -33.09
CA PHE A 53 -34.34 11.67 -32.90
C PHE A 53 -34.42 12.12 -31.43
N VAL A 54 -35.56 11.89 -30.77
CA VAL A 54 -35.74 12.20 -29.34
C VAL A 54 -34.72 11.45 -28.47
N SER A 55 -34.50 10.16 -28.73
CA SER A 55 -33.51 9.35 -28.02
C SER A 55 -32.07 9.88 -28.21
N ASP A 56 -31.71 10.28 -29.42
CA ASP A 56 -30.36 10.76 -29.71
C ASP A 56 -30.08 12.13 -29.06
N ILE A 57 -31.06 13.04 -29.02
CA ILE A 57 -30.88 14.30 -28.29
C ILE A 57 -30.90 14.08 -26.77
N LEU A 58 -31.78 13.21 -26.25
CA LEU A 58 -31.76 12.87 -24.82
C LEU A 58 -30.44 12.25 -24.38
N ARG A 59 -29.75 11.49 -25.24
CA ARG A 59 -28.39 10.99 -24.94
C ARG A 59 -27.39 12.14 -24.78
N ILE A 60 -27.46 13.18 -25.61
CA ILE A 60 -26.62 14.38 -25.49
C ILE A 60 -26.92 15.08 -24.16
N ILE A 61 -28.20 15.31 -23.85
CA ILE A 61 -28.62 15.98 -22.60
C ILE A 61 -28.19 15.17 -21.37
N VAL A 62 -28.47 13.87 -21.34
CA VAL A 62 -28.13 13.01 -20.19
C VAL A 62 -26.62 12.86 -20.02
N ARG A 63 -25.83 12.87 -21.11
CA ARG A 63 -24.36 12.89 -21.04
C ARG A 63 -23.86 14.11 -20.28
N GLU A 64 -24.45 15.28 -20.53
CA GLU A 64 -24.07 16.52 -19.85
C GLU A 64 -24.63 16.60 -18.42
N ILE A 65 -25.89 16.20 -18.18
CA ILE A 65 -26.51 16.19 -16.84
C ILE A 65 -25.81 15.22 -15.88
N LEU A 66 -25.42 14.03 -16.36
CA LEU A 66 -24.70 13.03 -15.56
C LEU A 66 -23.18 13.22 -15.58
N GLU A 67 -22.70 14.30 -16.20
CA GLU A 67 -21.28 14.68 -16.27
C GLU A 67 -20.33 13.60 -16.82
N VAL A 68 -20.80 12.76 -17.75
CA VAL A 68 -20.05 11.60 -18.26
C VAL A 68 -18.91 12.02 -19.21
N GLY A 69 -18.98 13.22 -19.79
CA GLY A 69 -17.96 13.77 -20.70
C GLY A 69 -16.71 14.35 -20.00
N SER A 70 -15.57 14.41 -20.69
CA SER A 70 -14.29 14.92 -20.14
C SER A 70 -14.20 16.47 -20.09
N ARG A 71 -14.99 17.19 -20.88
CA ARG A 71 -15.10 18.67 -20.88
C ARG A 71 -16.57 19.09 -20.94
N PRO A 72 -16.99 20.19 -20.29
CA PRO A 72 -18.34 20.72 -20.44
C PRO A 72 -18.56 21.20 -21.88
N ALA A 73 -19.75 20.93 -22.44
CA ALA A 73 -20.07 21.37 -23.78
C ALA A 73 -20.12 22.92 -23.86
N THR A 74 -19.40 23.49 -24.83
CA THR A 74 -19.50 24.93 -25.15
C THR A 74 -20.71 25.19 -26.04
N PHE A 75 -21.14 26.45 -26.13
CA PHE A 75 -22.24 26.86 -27.01
C PHE A 75 -22.05 26.38 -28.46
N THR A 76 -20.83 26.54 -29.00
CA THR A 76 -20.48 26.08 -30.35
C THR A 76 -20.51 24.56 -30.46
N SER A 77 -19.99 23.83 -29.46
CA SER A 77 -19.98 22.37 -29.46
C SER A 77 -21.40 21.79 -29.44
N LEU A 78 -22.30 22.34 -28.62
CA LEU A 78 -23.70 21.92 -28.57
C LEU A 78 -24.42 22.21 -29.89
N ARG A 79 -24.21 23.40 -30.46
CA ARG A 79 -24.78 23.77 -31.76
C ARG A 79 -24.36 22.80 -32.85
N ASP A 80 -23.05 22.53 -32.95
CA ASP A 80 -22.50 21.69 -34.02
C ASP A 80 -22.96 20.21 -33.89
N GLU A 81 -23.29 19.74 -32.68
CA GLU A 81 -23.88 18.40 -32.44
C GLU A 81 -25.40 18.34 -32.71
N ILE A 82 -26.16 19.39 -32.38
CA ILE A 82 -27.64 19.40 -32.46
C ILE A 82 -28.15 19.78 -33.86
N ASP A 83 -27.56 20.79 -34.49
CA ASP A 83 -27.99 21.29 -35.80
C ASP A 83 -28.07 20.23 -36.92
N PRO A 84 -27.13 19.27 -37.06
CA PRO A 84 -27.27 18.21 -38.05
C PRO A 84 -28.44 17.28 -37.76
N LEU A 85 -28.68 16.94 -36.48
CA LEU A 85 -29.81 16.10 -36.07
C LEU A 85 -31.13 16.79 -36.39
N VAL A 86 -31.26 18.07 -36.02
CA VAL A 86 -32.47 18.87 -36.30
C VAL A 86 -32.71 18.93 -37.80
N ARG A 87 -31.67 19.20 -38.62
CA ARG A 87 -31.79 19.26 -40.08
C ARG A 87 -32.25 17.94 -40.70
N THR A 88 -31.81 16.80 -40.15
CA THR A 88 -32.26 15.49 -40.64
C THR A 88 -33.73 15.23 -40.30
N GLU A 89 -34.17 15.56 -39.09
CA GLU A 89 -35.56 15.33 -38.67
C GLU A 89 -36.52 16.31 -39.35
N THR A 90 -36.16 17.59 -39.54
CA THR A 90 -37.01 18.57 -40.26
C THR A 90 -37.27 18.13 -41.70
N ASN A 91 -36.26 17.57 -42.37
CA ASN A 91 -36.41 17.01 -43.73
C ASN A 91 -37.35 15.80 -43.75
N GLU A 92 -37.32 14.96 -42.71
CA GLU A 92 -38.23 13.82 -42.59
C GLU A 92 -39.67 14.25 -42.23
N ILE A 93 -39.84 15.25 -41.36
CA ILE A 93 -41.14 15.86 -41.04
C ILE A 93 -41.74 16.50 -42.29
N LEU A 94 -40.95 17.26 -43.07
CA LEU A 94 -41.39 17.87 -44.33
C LEU A 94 -41.90 16.81 -45.32
N LYS A 95 -41.21 15.67 -45.46
CA LYS A 95 -41.68 14.54 -46.29
C LYS A 95 -42.98 13.94 -45.75
N ARG A 96 -43.12 13.75 -44.43
CA ARG A 96 -44.32 13.19 -43.79
C ARG A 96 -45.52 14.12 -43.96
N ASN A 97 -45.34 15.42 -43.76
CA ASN A 97 -46.40 16.40 -43.87
C ASN A 97 -46.81 16.63 -45.32
N ASN A 98 -45.87 16.68 -46.27
CA ASN A 98 -46.21 16.72 -47.70
C ASN A 98 -47.00 15.49 -48.15
N LYS A 99 -46.73 14.31 -47.58
CA LYS A 99 -47.54 13.09 -47.79
C LYS A 99 -48.93 13.16 -47.15
N LYS A 100 -49.09 13.86 -46.02
CA LYS A 100 -50.41 14.12 -45.40
C LYS A 100 -51.21 15.14 -46.23
N ARG A 101 -50.57 16.22 -46.68
CA ARG A 101 -51.14 17.23 -47.59
C ARG A 101 -51.58 16.59 -48.91
N SER A 102 -50.78 15.71 -49.50
CA SER A 102 -51.14 14.98 -50.72
C SER A 102 -52.31 13.99 -50.54
N ARG A 103 -52.65 13.65 -49.29
CA ARG A 103 -53.80 12.81 -48.90
C ARG A 103 -55.03 13.62 -48.48
N GLY A 104 -54.97 14.96 -48.52
CA GLY A 104 -56.05 15.86 -48.13
C GLY A 104 -56.28 15.96 -46.61
N GLN A 105 -55.33 15.55 -45.78
CA GLN A 105 -55.41 15.68 -44.33
C GLN A 105 -54.86 17.03 -43.88
N ALA A 106 -55.59 17.74 -43.01
CA ALA A 106 -55.12 18.97 -42.39
C ALA A 106 -53.94 18.67 -41.45
N VAL A 107 -52.86 19.45 -41.57
CA VAL A 107 -51.69 19.38 -40.69
C VAL A 107 -51.91 20.39 -39.55
N GLN A 108 -51.66 19.98 -38.31
CA GLN A 108 -51.79 20.86 -37.14
C GLN A 108 -50.62 21.87 -37.12
N GLU A 109 -50.86 23.07 -36.56
CA GLU A 109 -49.91 24.20 -36.54
C GLU A 109 -48.54 23.82 -35.98
N GLU A 110 -48.49 22.98 -34.94
CA GLU A 110 -47.24 22.54 -34.30
C GLU A 110 -46.37 21.65 -35.21
N TYR A 111 -47.01 20.96 -36.18
CA TYR A 111 -46.29 20.20 -37.20
C TYR A 111 -45.84 21.07 -38.36
N GLU A 112 -46.48 22.22 -38.61
CA GLU A 112 -46.07 23.19 -39.64
C GLU A 112 -44.87 24.01 -39.18
N ASP A 113 -44.84 24.41 -37.92
CA ASP A 113 -43.70 25.10 -37.30
C ASP A 113 -42.43 24.24 -37.31
N ALA A 114 -42.58 22.92 -37.16
CA ALA A 114 -41.47 21.96 -37.21
C ALA A 114 -40.95 21.68 -38.64
N GLU A 115 -41.59 22.19 -39.70
CA GLU A 115 -41.09 22.10 -41.08
C GLU A 115 -39.97 23.11 -41.35
N VAL A 116 -39.98 24.24 -40.65
CA VAL A 116 -39.00 25.31 -40.85
C VAL A 116 -37.75 25.00 -40.06
N TYR A 117 -36.64 24.74 -40.77
CA TYR A 117 -35.35 24.55 -40.13
C TYR A 117 -34.92 25.84 -39.42
N THR A 118 -34.84 25.76 -38.10
CA THR A 118 -34.26 26.78 -37.22
C THR A 118 -33.18 26.13 -36.36
N SER A 119 -32.01 26.76 -36.25
CA SER A 119 -31.02 26.27 -35.28
C SER A 119 -31.49 26.63 -33.89
N TRP A 120 -31.73 25.62 -33.06
CA TRP A 120 -32.23 25.80 -31.70
C TRP A 120 -31.24 26.58 -30.82
N MET A 121 -29.94 26.46 -31.09
CA MET A 121 -28.91 27.16 -30.33
C MET A 121 -28.70 28.60 -30.80
N THR A 122 -28.82 28.91 -32.10
CA THR A 122 -28.72 30.32 -32.56
C THR A 122 -29.92 31.13 -32.09
N THR A 123 -31.12 30.55 -32.16
CA THR A 123 -32.35 31.17 -31.63
C THR A 123 -32.26 31.39 -30.12
N PHE A 124 -31.65 30.46 -29.38
CA PHE A 124 -31.32 30.66 -27.97
C PHE A 124 -30.40 31.86 -27.77
N GLY A 125 -29.30 31.96 -28.51
CA GLY A 125 -28.34 33.07 -28.40
C GLY A 125 -28.93 34.46 -28.71
N GLU A 126 -29.83 34.55 -29.69
CA GLU A 126 -30.50 35.79 -30.08
C GLU A 126 -31.37 36.38 -28.95
N LYS A 127 -32.00 35.53 -28.13
CA LYS A 127 -32.83 35.96 -26.98
C LYS A 127 -32.06 36.66 -25.87
N PHE A 128 -30.72 36.59 -25.88
CA PHE A 128 -29.84 37.21 -24.89
C PHE A 128 -29.02 38.37 -25.48
N HIS A 129 -29.43 38.92 -26.62
CA HIS A 129 -28.83 40.14 -27.16
C HIS A 129 -29.11 41.35 -26.27
N ASP A 130 -30.35 41.48 -25.78
CA ASP A 130 -30.73 42.45 -24.76
C ASP A 130 -30.94 41.77 -23.40
N ALA A 131 -30.51 42.43 -22.33
CA ALA A 131 -30.64 41.91 -20.97
C ALA A 131 -32.12 41.81 -20.54
N ALA A 132 -32.97 42.74 -21.01
CA ALA A 132 -34.40 42.71 -20.69
C ALA A 132 -35.13 41.55 -21.38
N GLU A 133 -34.81 41.29 -22.66
CA GLU A 133 -35.32 40.13 -23.40
C GLU A 133 -34.86 38.81 -22.79
N GLY A 134 -33.61 38.75 -22.33
CA GLY A 134 -33.06 37.58 -21.64
C GLY A 134 -33.72 37.31 -20.30
N CYS A 135 -34.05 38.35 -19.51
CA CYS A 135 -34.81 38.20 -18.26
C CYS A 135 -36.22 37.67 -18.53
N ALA A 136 -36.92 38.26 -19.50
CA ALA A 136 -38.25 37.78 -19.90
C ALA A 136 -38.23 36.35 -20.46
N PHE A 137 -37.13 35.93 -21.08
CA PHE A 137 -36.92 34.55 -21.50
C PHE A 137 -36.77 33.59 -20.31
N LEU A 138 -35.98 33.96 -19.28
CA LEU A 138 -35.80 33.13 -18.09
C LEU A 138 -37.11 32.92 -17.32
N ASP A 139 -37.94 33.97 -17.20
CA ASP A 139 -39.27 33.88 -16.58
C ASP A 139 -40.21 32.94 -17.38
N ARG A 140 -40.15 32.99 -18.72
CA ARG A 140 -40.91 32.07 -19.58
C ARG A 140 -40.45 30.63 -19.45
N LEU A 141 -39.14 30.41 -19.48
CA LEU A 141 -38.53 29.08 -19.32
C LEU A 141 -38.89 28.47 -17.96
N GLU A 142 -38.94 29.28 -16.89
CA GLU A 142 -39.39 28.83 -15.57
C GLU A 142 -40.83 28.26 -15.65
N LYS A 143 -41.75 29.01 -16.26
CA LYS A 143 -43.14 28.61 -16.42
C LYS A 143 -43.28 27.34 -17.26
N GLU A 144 -42.55 27.27 -18.37
CA GLU A 144 -42.59 26.14 -19.30
C GLU A 144 -41.99 24.85 -18.72
N LEU A 145 -40.97 24.95 -17.86
CA LEU A 145 -40.44 23.81 -17.10
C LEU A 145 -41.42 23.35 -16.01
N ARG A 146 -42.14 24.29 -15.38
CA ARG A 146 -43.17 23.99 -14.37
C ARG A 146 -44.32 23.20 -14.99
N ASP A 147 -44.80 23.64 -16.15
CA ASP A 147 -45.94 23.02 -16.84
C ASP A 147 -45.59 21.59 -17.31
N ARG A 148 -44.35 21.35 -17.75
CA ARG A 148 -43.87 20.00 -18.14
C ARG A 148 -43.67 19.03 -16.99
N LEU A 149 -43.37 19.54 -15.79
CA LEU A 149 -43.29 18.75 -14.56
C LEU A 149 -44.66 18.59 -13.89
N ASN A 150 -45.72 19.16 -14.49
CA ASN A 150 -47.10 19.15 -14.02
C ASN A 150 -47.22 19.60 -12.55
N TYR A 151 -46.62 20.75 -12.22
CA TYR A 151 -46.66 21.38 -10.89
C TYR A 151 -48.00 22.12 -10.64
N ALA A 152 -49.13 21.52 -11.04
CA ALA A 152 -50.43 21.89 -10.49
C ALA A 152 -50.46 21.40 -9.03
N ASP A 153 -50.94 22.23 -8.12
CA ASP A 153 -50.91 21.97 -6.68
C ASP A 153 -51.90 20.88 -6.22
N ASP A 154 -52.55 20.17 -7.15
CA ASP A 154 -53.55 19.13 -6.88
C ASP A 154 -53.08 17.75 -7.36
N ASP A 155 -53.09 16.77 -6.45
CA ASP A 155 -52.74 15.36 -6.63
C ASP A 155 -53.75 14.57 -7.51
N ASP A 156 -54.47 15.23 -8.43
CA ASP A 156 -55.41 14.53 -9.30
C ASP A 156 -54.65 13.81 -10.44
N PRO A 157 -54.83 12.49 -10.60
CA PRO A 157 -54.15 11.74 -11.65
C PRO A 157 -54.66 12.19 -13.02
N THR A 158 -53.86 12.99 -13.73
CA THR A 158 -54.08 13.30 -15.13
C THR A 158 -54.20 12.01 -15.95
N GLU A 159 -55.19 11.94 -16.85
CA GLU A 159 -55.50 10.75 -17.66
C GLU A 159 -54.37 10.33 -18.63
N PHE A 160 -53.31 11.12 -18.76
CA PHE A 160 -52.19 10.89 -19.67
C PHE A 160 -50.83 10.91 -18.95
N PRO A 161 -49.85 10.10 -19.39
CA PRO A 161 -48.55 10.00 -18.72
C PRO A 161 -47.80 11.33 -18.76
N GLU A 162 -47.18 11.69 -17.63
CA GLU A 162 -46.35 12.89 -17.51
C GLU A 162 -45.27 12.91 -18.62
N PRO A 163 -45.03 14.04 -19.31
CA PRO A 163 -43.99 14.14 -20.34
C PRO A 163 -42.59 13.84 -19.81
N ILE A 164 -42.32 14.21 -18.53
CA ILE A 164 -41.06 13.96 -17.83
C ILE A 164 -41.37 13.43 -16.43
N GLU A 165 -40.91 12.22 -16.13
CA GLU A 165 -41.06 11.62 -14.80
C GLU A 165 -40.25 12.41 -13.76
N ARG A 166 -40.91 12.81 -12.66
CA ARG A 166 -40.33 13.63 -11.57
C ARG A 166 -39.08 13.04 -10.92
N HIS A 167 -39.00 11.71 -10.83
CA HIS A 167 -37.89 10.98 -10.20
C HIS A 167 -36.78 10.59 -11.18
N SER A 168 -37.00 10.80 -12.49
CA SER A 168 -35.95 10.58 -13.48
C SER A 168 -34.79 11.56 -13.28
N PRO A 169 -33.57 11.26 -13.75
CA PRO A 169 -32.46 12.21 -13.73
C PRO A 169 -32.80 13.56 -14.37
N LEU A 170 -33.63 13.53 -15.42
CA LEU A 170 -34.15 14.73 -16.10
C LEU A 170 -35.12 15.51 -15.20
N GLY A 171 -36.03 14.82 -14.52
CA GLY A 171 -36.96 15.43 -13.57
C GLY A 171 -36.26 16.05 -12.37
N ILE A 172 -35.26 15.37 -11.80
CA ILE A 172 -34.44 15.90 -10.70
C ILE A 172 -33.65 17.14 -11.16
N PHE A 173 -33.05 17.09 -12.36
CA PHE A 173 -32.35 18.23 -12.95
C PHE A 173 -33.28 19.44 -13.14
N SER A 174 -34.41 19.25 -13.84
CA SER A 174 -35.37 20.33 -14.10
C SER A 174 -35.94 20.90 -12.80
N ARG A 175 -36.17 20.08 -11.77
CA ARG A 175 -36.63 20.53 -10.46
C ARG A 175 -35.56 21.33 -9.70
N ASN A 176 -34.30 20.90 -9.76
CA ASN A 176 -33.19 21.64 -9.16
C ASN A 176 -33.00 22.99 -9.85
N LEU A 177 -33.06 23.02 -11.19
CA LEU A 177 -32.97 24.25 -11.98
C LEU A 177 -34.14 25.20 -11.67
N LEU A 178 -35.37 24.70 -11.61
CA LEU A 178 -36.55 25.48 -11.23
C LEU A 178 -36.38 26.11 -9.83
N ASN A 179 -35.89 25.32 -8.88
CA ASN A 179 -35.61 25.79 -7.52
C ASN A 179 -34.46 26.81 -7.45
N THR A 180 -33.55 26.82 -8.41
CA THR A 180 -32.52 27.86 -8.52
C THR A 180 -33.09 29.12 -9.15
N LEU A 181 -33.82 29.01 -10.27
CA LEU A 181 -34.41 30.16 -10.97
C LEU A 181 -35.38 30.96 -10.08
N ARG A 182 -36.23 30.26 -9.30
CA ARG A 182 -37.15 30.90 -8.34
C ARG A 182 -36.49 31.68 -7.21
N LYS A 183 -35.24 31.38 -6.90
CA LYS A 183 -34.49 32.02 -5.81
C LYS A 183 -33.67 33.21 -6.30
N LEU A 184 -33.54 33.39 -7.61
CA LEU A 184 -32.80 34.51 -8.18
C LEU A 184 -33.57 35.81 -7.93
N SER A 185 -32.87 36.79 -7.39
CA SER A 185 -33.32 38.17 -7.35
C SER A 185 -33.25 38.82 -8.73
N PHE A 186 -33.95 39.93 -8.93
CA PHE A 186 -33.95 40.66 -10.21
C PHE A 186 -32.53 41.03 -10.69
N ASP A 187 -31.66 41.47 -9.76
CA ASP A 187 -30.28 41.83 -10.08
C ASP A 187 -29.44 40.60 -10.50
N GLU A 188 -29.68 39.44 -9.85
CA GLU A 188 -29.02 38.18 -10.19
C GLU A 188 -29.49 37.63 -11.53
N THR A 189 -30.78 37.72 -11.85
CA THR A 189 -31.35 37.34 -13.14
C THR A 189 -30.80 38.21 -14.28
N ALA A 190 -30.65 39.52 -14.04
CA ALA A 190 -30.03 40.44 -15.00
C ALA A 190 -28.53 40.16 -15.20
N HIS A 191 -27.81 39.78 -14.14
CA HIS A 191 -26.41 39.37 -14.25
C HIS A 191 -26.27 38.06 -15.03
N LEU A 192 -27.10 37.06 -14.71
CA LEU A 192 -27.15 35.77 -15.39
C LEU A 192 -27.44 35.93 -16.89
N SER A 193 -28.38 36.79 -17.26
CA SER A 193 -28.66 37.14 -18.66
C SER A 193 -27.40 37.65 -19.40
N ARG A 194 -26.61 38.52 -18.75
CA ARG A 194 -25.33 39.02 -19.32
C ARG A 194 -24.26 37.92 -19.40
N GLU A 195 -24.19 37.01 -18.43
CA GLU A 195 -23.27 35.86 -18.48
C GLU A 195 -23.62 34.89 -19.61
N ILE A 196 -24.92 34.62 -19.83
CA ILE A 196 -25.39 33.79 -20.96
C ILE A 196 -25.06 34.49 -22.28
N SER A 197 -25.27 35.81 -22.39
CA SER A 197 -24.90 36.59 -23.57
C SER A 197 -23.39 36.48 -23.90
N LYS A 198 -22.54 36.50 -22.86
CA LYS A 198 -21.09 36.25 -22.99
C LYS A 198 -20.78 34.81 -23.41
N TRP A 199 -21.48 33.83 -22.85
CA TRP A 199 -21.31 32.41 -23.18
C TRP A 199 -21.72 32.09 -24.63
N CYS A 200 -22.77 32.74 -25.14
CA CYS A 200 -23.23 32.65 -26.52
C CYS A 200 -22.34 33.42 -27.51
N GLY A 201 -21.49 34.34 -27.02
CA GLY A 201 -20.64 35.19 -27.87
C GLY A 201 -21.40 36.29 -28.63
N VAL A 202 -22.59 36.67 -28.15
CA VAL A 202 -23.52 37.62 -28.82
C VAL A 202 -23.49 39.01 -28.17
N GLY A 203 -22.89 39.16 -26.99
CA GLY A 203 -22.83 40.44 -26.28
C GLY A 203 -21.95 41.52 -26.93
N PRO A 204 -22.16 42.82 -26.62
CA PRO A 204 -21.38 43.92 -27.16
C PRO A 204 -19.90 43.77 -26.78
N SER A 205 -19.06 43.58 -27.80
CA SER A 205 -17.60 43.50 -27.69
C SER A 205 -17.06 44.85 -27.20
N GLY A 206 -16.93 45.04 -25.88
CA GLY A 206 -16.40 46.29 -25.33
C GLY A 206 -16.61 46.60 -23.84
N ALA A 207 -17.40 45.85 -23.08
CA ALA A 207 -17.52 46.10 -21.64
C ALA A 207 -16.34 45.47 -20.89
N CYS A 208 -15.34 46.30 -20.57
CA CYS A 208 -14.15 46.01 -19.79
C CYS A 208 -14.42 45.26 -18.48
N ASP A 209 -13.40 44.51 -18.03
CA ASP A 209 -13.23 43.79 -16.77
C ASP A 209 -13.40 44.67 -15.50
N SER A 210 -14.56 45.28 -15.31
CA SER A 210 -14.88 45.97 -14.07
C SER A 210 -15.46 44.95 -13.10
N ASN A 211 -14.57 44.40 -12.27
CA ASN A 211 -14.82 43.65 -11.04
C ASN A 211 -15.93 42.59 -11.14
N ARG A 212 -15.53 41.32 -11.00
CA ARG A 212 -16.38 40.26 -10.45
C ARG A 212 -16.96 40.73 -9.12
N ILE A 213 -18.06 41.47 -9.15
CA ILE A 213 -18.93 41.68 -8.00
C ILE A 213 -19.48 40.28 -7.76
N GLY A 214 -18.89 39.59 -6.80
CA GLY A 214 -19.27 38.22 -6.49
C GLY A 214 -20.77 38.14 -6.32
N VAL A 215 -21.37 37.17 -7.00
CA VAL A 215 -22.75 36.68 -6.86
C VAL A 215 -23.09 36.21 -5.41
N TRP A 216 -22.36 36.69 -4.41
CA TRP A 216 -22.16 36.01 -3.14
C TRP A 216 -22.27 36.93 -1.91
N SER A 217 -23.01 38.04 -2.00
CA SER A 217 -23.05 38.99 -0.87
C SER A 217 -24.33 38.98 -0.02
N LEU A 218 -25.43 38.31 -0.38
CA LEU A 218 -26.68 38.49 0.39
C LEU A 218 -27.53 37.26 0.71
N ASP A 219 -27.18 36.04 0.25
CA ASP A 219 -27.92 34.84 0.66
C ASP A 219 -27.23 34.10 1.81
N ARG A 220 -27.98 33.80 2.88
CA ARG A 220 -27.50 33.06 4.06
C ARG A 220 -26.99 31.65 3.68
N ARG A 221 -27.49 31.09 2.58
CA ARG A 221 -27.03 29.81 2.00
C ARG A 221 -25.70 29.93 1.25
N SER A 222 -25.53 31.00 0.48
CA SER A 222 -24.29 31.31 -0.22
C SER A 222 -23.11 31.45 0.75
N GLY A 223 -23.30 32.12 1.90
CA GLY A 223 -22.28 32.17 2.96
C GLY A 223 -21.95 30.81 3.60
N ILE A 224 -22.90 29.87 3.64
CA ILE A 224 -22.73 28.51 4.18
C ILE A 224 -21.93 27.65 3.20
N ASP A 225 -22.24 27.70 1.91
CA ASP A 225 -21.53 26.95 0.87
C ASP A 225 -20.07 27.44 0.76
N ASP A 226 -19.85 28.75 0.93
CA ASP A 226 -18.52 29.38 1.03
C ASP A 226 -17.68 28.83 2.19
N THR A 227 -18.30 28.48 3.32
CA THR A 227 -17.58 27.85 4.45
C THR A 227 -17.24 26.39 4.16
N LEU A 228 -18.09 25.67 3.43
CA LEU A 228 -17.87 24.29 3.07
C LEU A 228 -16.74 24.16 2.04
N ASP A 229 -16.68 25.04 1.04
CA ASP A 229 -15.60 25.05 0.05
C ASP A 229 -14.25 25.43 0.66
N LYS A 230 -14.23 26.44 1.55
CA LYS A 230 -13.03 26.81 2.31
C LYS A 230 -12.55 25.66 3.20
N ARG A 231 -13.47 24.87 3.73
CA ARG A 231 -13.18 23.70 4.55
C ARG A 231 -12.66 22.52 3.73
N ILE A 232 -13.28 22.22 2.59
CA ILE A 232 -12.77 21.20 1.65
C ILE A 232 -11.36 21.58 1.21
N LYS A 233 -11.14 22.86 0.88
CA LYS A 233 -9.82 23.38 0.54
C LYS A 233 -8.82 23.21 1.68
N ALA A 234 -9.18 23.59 2.92
CA ALA A 234 -8.31 23.40 4.08
C ALA A 234 -7.94 21.92 4.31
N MET A 235 -8.86 20.99 4.06
CA MET A 235 -8.58 19.55 4.13
C MET A 235 -7.68 19.08 2.99
N GLN A 236 -7.87 19.59 1.77
CA GLN A 236 -6.99 19.31 0.62
C GLN A 236 -5.57 19.84 0.87
N ASP A 237 -5.47 21.06 1.41
CA ASP A 237 -4.19 21.69 1.78
C ASP A 237 -3.50 20.91 2.89
N TYR A 238 -4.24 20.43 3.91
CA TYR A 238 -3.72 19.52 4.93
C TYR A 238 -3.18 18.22 4.33
N GLN A 239 -3.96 17.56 3.45
CA GLN A 239 -3.53 16.30 2.82
C GLN A 239 -2.29 16.49 1.95
N ALA A 240 -2.20 17.61 1.21
CA ALA A 240 -1.04 17.94 0.39
C ALA A 240 0.20 18.21 1.26
N ALA A 241 0.07 19.03 2.31
CA ALA A 241 1.16 19.34 3.23
C ALA A 241 1.61 18.12 4.05
N ASN A 242 0.68 17.24 4.45
CA ASN A 242 1.01 16.01 5.15
C ASN A 242 1.71 14.99 4.24
N ALA A 243 1.36 14.96 2.95
CA ALA A 243 2.05 14.12 1.96
C ALA A 243 3.49 14.62 1.71
N SER A 244 3.71 15.93 1.64
CA SER A 244 5.04 16.53 1.44
C SER A 244 5.91 16.55 2.70
N GLY A 245 5.34 16.28 3.88
CA GLY A 245 6.03 16.35 5.17
C GLY A 245 6.18 17.76 5.74
N ASP A 246 5.46 18.75 5.21
CA ASP A 246 5.42 20.09 5.80
C ASP A 246 4.48 20.13 7.01
N TYR A 247 5.02 19.73 8.16
CA TYR A 247 4.26 19.60 9.40
C TYR A 247 3.68 20.92 9.89
N SER A 248 4.31 22.06 9.55
CA SER A 248 3.88 23.38 9.99
C SER A 248 2.59 23.81 9.28
N ASN A 249 2.59 23.72 7.95
CA ASN A 249 1.44 24.05 7.12
C ASN A 249 0.32 23.00 7.25
N ALA A 250 0.68 21.73 7.43
CA ALA A 250 -0.31 20.68 7.74
C ALA A 250 -1.07 21.00 9.03
N LEU A 251 -0.38 21.30 10.13
CA LEU A 251 -1.03 21.61 11.40
C LEU A 251 -1.90 22.88 11.31
N ALA A 252 -1.41 23.93 10.64
CA ALA A 252 -2.16 25.17 10.45
C ALA A 252 -3.44 24.93 9.62
N SER A 253 -3.34 24.14 8.54
CA SER A 253 -4.48 23.81 7.66
C SER A 253 -5.50 22.91 8.38
N LEU A 254 -5.03 21.99 9.23
CA LEU A 254 -5.89 21.14 10.05
C LEU A 254 -6.67 21.96 11.09
N ARG A 255 -6.02 22.92 11.76
CA ARG A 255 -6.70 23.85 12.68
C ARG A 255 -7.75 24.67 11.95
N ARG A 256 -7.36 25.26 10.81
CA ARG A 256 -8.26 26.02 9.94
C ARG A 256 -9.50 25.22 9.51
N PHE A 257 -9.35 23.93 9.23
CA PHE A 257 -10.48 23.04 8.91
C PHE A 257 -11.49 22.94 10.06
N TYR A 258 -11.02 22.88 11.31
CA TYR A 258 -11.88 22.78 12.50
C TYR A 258 -12.45 24.13 12.95
N ASP A 259 -11.79 25.24 12.62
CA ASP A 259 -12.31 26.58 12.85
C ASP A 259 -13.57 26.85 12.01
N TYR A 260 -13.67 26.23 10.83
CA TYR A 260 -14.88 26.28 9.99
C TYR A 260 -15.99 25.35 10.53
N GLN A 261 -16.97 25.95 11.21
CA GLN A 261 -18.09 25.23 11.84
C GLN A 261 -19.10 24.68 10.83
N PHE A 262 -19.73 23.53 11.14
CA PHE A 262 -20.91 23.06 10.41
C PHE A 262 -22.16 23.78 10.91
N PRO A 263 -23.00 24.35 10.04
CA PRO A 263 -24.28 24.93 10.44
C PRO A 263 -25.28 23.92 11.02
N SER A 264 -25.14 22.62 10.70
CA SER A 264 -26.07 21.56 11.11
C SER A 264 -25.67 20.85 12.42
N ALA A 265 -24.40 20.93 12.83
CA ALA A 265 -23.94 20.37 14.11
C ALA A 265 -23.96 21.47 15.16
N GLY A 266 -25.08 21.62 15.88
CA GLY A 266 -25.27 22.63 16.95
C GLY A 266 -24.34 22.53 18.17
N ARG A 267 -23.22 21.79 18.08
CA ARG A 267 -22.16 21.70 19.10
C ARG A 267 -20.79 21.78 18.42
N GLY A 268 -19.89 22.60 18.97
CA GLY A 268 -18.53 22.74 18.45
C GLY A 268 -17.78 21.41 18.46
N GLN A 269 -17.13 21.06 17.34
CA GLN A 269 -16.39 19.80 17.14
C GLN A 269 -15.02 19.79 17.81
N HIS A 270 -14.86 20.51 18.93
CA HIS A 270 -13.57 20.70 19.60
C HIS A 270 -12.94 19.36 20.03
N GLN A 271 -13.75 18.39 20.46
CA GLN A 271 -13.25 17.05 20.80
C GLN A 271 -12.62 16.33 19.58
N HIS A 272 -13.21 16.47 18.40
CA HIS A 272 -12.67 15.87 17.17
C HIS A 272 -11.43 16.63 16.67
N ALA A 273 -11.40 17.95 16.85
CA ALA A 273 -10.23 18.76 16.53
C ALA A 273 -9.02 18.32 17.36
N LEU A 274 -9.18 18.22 18.68
CA LEU A 274 -8.12 17.78 19.59
C LEU A 274 -7.67 16.34 19.30
N LEU A 275 -8.61 15.42 19.07
CA LEU A 275 -8.28 14.04 18.71
C LEU A 275 -7.44 13.97 17.42
N ASN A 276 -7.80 14.73 16.39
CA ASN A 276 -7.07 14.69 15.12
C ASN A 276 -5.73 15.45 15.18
N ILE A 277 -5.61 16.49 16.00
CA ILE A 277 -4.31 17.10 16.33
C ILE A 277 -3.43 16.10 17.09
N ALA A 278 -3.99 15.33 18.03
CA ALA A 278 -3.25 14.31 18.74
C ALA A 278 -2.79 13.17 17.80
N SER A 279 -3.66 12.74 16.88
CA SER A 279 -3.34 11.78 15.83
C SER A 279 -2.21 12.29 14.92
N PHE A 280 -2.25 13.57 14.55
CA PHE A 280 -1.20 14.23 13.78
C PHE A 280 0.14 14.26 14.54
N HIS A 281 0.15 14.61 15.83
CA HIS A 281 1.38 14.55 16.64
C HIS A 281 1.92 13.12 16.77
N TYR A 282 1.03 12.12 16.87
CA TYR A 282 1.42 10.72 16.93
C TYR A 282 2.02 10.20 15.60
N SER A 283 1.46 10.60 14.46
CA SER A 283 1.97 10.20 13.13
C SER A 283 3.31 10.88 12.80
N THR A 284 3.49 12.13 13.22
CA THR A 284 4.74 12.90 13.05
C THR A 284 5.83 12.52 14.04
N GLY A 285 5.47 11.82 15.13
CA GLY A 285 6.41 11.24 16.08
C GLY A 285 6.62 12.02 17.38
N GLY A 286 5.89 13.11 17.59
CA GLY A 286 5.85 13.82 18.87
C GLY A 286 4.96 13.10 19.89
N ILE A 287 5.50 12.07 20.57
CA ILE A 287 4.75 11.24 21.53
C ILE A 287 4.23 12.05 22.72
N ASP A 288 5.07 12.90 23.31
CA ASP A 288 4.71 13.69 24.50
C ASP A 288 3.62 14.73 24.18
N SER A 289 3.74 15.38 23.02
CA SER A 289 2.73 16.31 22.51
C SER A 289 1.42 15.60 22.17
N ALA A 290 1.50 14.39 21.61
CA ALA A 290 0.33 13.57 21.33
C ALA A 290 -0.37 13.16 22.64
N GLN A 291 0.38 12.71 23.64
CA GLN A 291 -0.18 12.32 24.95
C GLN A 291 -0.95 13.47 25.60
N SER A 292 -0.31 14.65 25.67
CA SER A 292 -0.93 15.86 26.24
C SER A 292 -2.21 16.25 25.50
N ALA A 293 -2.21 16.16 24.16
CA ALA A 293 -3.39 16.46 23.34
C ALA A 293 -4.51 15.41 23.49
N VAL A 294 -4.17 14.12 23.63
CA VAL A 294 -5.15 13.06 23.90
C VAL A 294 -5.81 13.24 25.26
N ASP A 295 -5.04 13.55 26.31
CA ASP A 295 -5.59 13.71 27.66
C ASP A 295 -6.60 14.87 27.71
N GLU A 296 -6.30 15.96 27.01
CA GLU A 296 -7.24 17.08 26.85
C GLU A 296 -8.47 16.67 26.01
N ALA A 297 -8.28 15.93 24.91
CA ALA A 297 -9.37 15.41 24.10
C ALA A 297 -10.32 14.50 24.91
N ILE A 298 -9.78 13.65 25.80
CA ILE A 298 -10.56 12.79 26.71
C ILE A 298 -11.41 13.65 27.65
N ARG A 299 -10.83 14.70 28.21
CA ARG A 299 -11.54 15.63 29.10
C ARG A 299 -12.72 16.30 28.37
N VAL A 300 -12.46 16.86 27.19
CA VAL A 300 -13.49 17.54 26.38
C VAL A 300 -14.56 16.55 25.91
N ALA A 301 -14.18 15.36 25.44
CA ALA A 301 -15.13 14.33 25.01
C ALA A 301 -16.06 13.87 26.14
N ARG A 302 -15.55 13.74 27.38
CA ARG A 302 -16.36 13.44 28.58
C ARG A 302 -17.35 14.55 28.88
N THR A 303 -16.93 15.81 28.82
CA THR A 303 -17.83 16.96 29.05
C THR A 303 -18.91 17.09 27.97
N ALA A 304 -18.58 16.77 26.72
CA ALA A 304 -19.51 16.80 25.60
C ALA A 304 -20.48 15.60 25.58
N GLY A 305 -20.16 14.53 26.32
CA GLY A 305 -20.90 13.27 26.32
C GLY A 305 -20.71 12.45 25.04
N ASP A 306 -19.68 12.72 24.24
CA ASP A 306 -19.39 12.03 22.98
C ASP A 306 -18.63 10.72 23.24
N LYS A 307 -19.39 9.62 23.26
CA LYS A 307 -18.85 8.29 23.54
C LYS A 307 -17.98 7.75 22.40
N ALA A 308 -18.27 8.13 21.15
CA ALA A 308 -17.53 7.62 19.99
C ALA A 308 -16.13 8.27 19.93
N CYS A 309 -16.06 9.59 20.08
CA CYS A 309 -14.78 10.30 20.17
C CYS A 309 -13.95 9.79 21.37
N LEU A 310 -14.60 9.57 22.53
CA LEU A 310 -13.93 9.03 23.71
C LEU A 310 -13.28 7.66 23.46
N GLN A 311 -13.95 6.76 22.73
CA GLN A 311 -13.37 5.46 22.37
C GLN A 311 -12.11 5.60 21.52
N HIS A 312 -12.13 6.47 20.52
CA HIS A 312 -10.95 6.73 19.69
C HIS A 312 -9.80 7.37 20.49
N CYS A 313 -10.12 8.28 21.43
CA CYS A 313 -9.12 8.85 22.31
C CYS A 313 -8.47 7.78 23.21
N LEU A 314 -9.26 6.86 23.77
CA LEU A 314 -8.75 5.76 24.60
C LEU A 314 -7.90 4.77 23.79
N SER A 315 -8.31 4.44 22.57
CA SER A 315 -7.54 3.63 21.63
C SER A 315 -6.17 4.28 21.34
N LEU A 316 -6.14 5.57 21.00
CA LEU A 316 -4.89 6.28 20.73
C LEU A 316 -4.01 6.39 21.98
N SER A 317 -4.61 6.67 23.15
CA SER A 317 -3.91 6.70 24.44
C SER A 317 -3.25 5.36 24.74
N GLN A 318 -3.96 4.25 24.53
CA GLN A 318 -3.41 2.90 24.72
C GLN A 318 -2.17 2.68 23.84
N ARG A 319 -2.22 3.06 22.55
CA ARG A 319 -1.08 2.92 21.62
C ARG A 319 0.13 3.73 22.07
N ILE A 320 -0.09 4.97 22.53
CA ILE A 320 0.96 5.85 23.04
C ILE A 320 1.60 5.27 24.32
N GLN A 321 0.78 4.76 25.25
CA GLN A 321 1.27 4.17 26.50
C GLN A 321 2.08 2.90 26.25
N THR A 322 1.64 2.03 25.35
CA THR A 322 2.39 0.82 25.00
C THR A 322 3.73 1.14 24.34
N GLU A 323 3.80 2.17 23.50
CA GLU A 323 5.07 2.54 22.84
C GLU A 323 6.06 3.24 23.76
N SER A 324 5.56 4.05 24.71
CA SER A 324 6.40 4.80 25.65
C SER A 324 6.90 3.93 26.80
N SER A 325 6.04 3.06 27.34
CA SER A 325 6.24 2.41 28.64
C SER A 325 6.50 0.91 28.54
N ALA A 326 6.01 0.22 27.50
CA ALA A 326 6.14 -1.23 27.43
C ALA A 326 7.53 -1.64 26.93
N SER A 327 8.11 -2.63 27.61
CA SER A 327 9.34 -3.31 27.21
C SER A 327 9.10 -4.82 27.28
N ALA A 328 9.69 -5.58 26.36
CA ALA A 328 9.58 -7.03 26.34
C ALA A 328 10.16 -7.64 27.62
N PHE A 329 11.34 -7.18 28.03
CA PHE A 329 11.99 -7.57 29.29
C PHE A 329 12.63 -6.37 29.97
N THR A 330 12.44 -6.25 31.28
CA THR A 330 13.16 -5.25 32.07
C THR A 330 14.60 -5.71 32.31
N ALA A 331 15.50 -4.79 32.63
CA ALA A 331 16.92 -5.07 32.87
C ALA A 331 17.19 -6.09 34.00
N SER A 332 16.19 -6.34 34.85
CA SER A 332 16.26 -7.26 36.00
C SER A 332 15.57 -8.61 35.73
N GLU A 333 14.77 -8.73 34.67
CA GLU A 333 14.04 -9.96 34.34
C GLU A 333 14.89 -10.92 33.51
N THR A 334 14.83 -12.22 33.82
CA THR A 334 15.38 -13.26 32.95
C THR A 334 14.47 -13.49 31.75
N VAL A 335 15.03 -13.51 30.54
CA VAL A 335 14.29 -13.77 29.30
C VAL A 335 13.72 -15.21 29.34
N ARG A 336 12.40 -15.34 29.50
CA ARG A 336 11.67 -16.61 29.44
C ARG A 336 10.35 -16.42 28.72
N ILE A 337 10.18 -17.13 27.60
CA ILE A 337 8.97 -17.03 26.79
C ILE A 337 7.93 -18.02 27.30
N HIS A 338 6.70 -17.54 27.48
CA HIS A 338 5.58 -18.35 27.93
C HIS A 338 4.68 -18.68 26.75
N ARG A 339 4.27 -19.95 26.61
CA ARG A 339 3.29 -20.40 25.60
C ARG A 339 1.83 -20.01 25.95
N LYS A 340 1.65 -18.87 26.62
CA LYS A 340 0.36 -18.31 27.03
C LYS A 340 0.25 -16.91 26.45
N PRO A 341 -0.97 -16.42 26.14
CA PRO A 341 -1.14 -15.05 25.69
C PRO A 341 -0.60 -14.08 26.75
N ILE A 342 -0.06 -12.95 26.30
CA ILE A 342 0.46 -11.91 27.18
C ILE A 342 -0.65 -11.44 28.14
N SER A 343 -0.28 -11.17 29.39
CA SER A 343 -1.21 -10.70 30.41
C SER A 343 -1.84 -9.36 30.02
N LYS A 344 -3.14 -9.20 30.32
CA LYS A 344 -3.90 -7.97 30.06
C LYS A 344 -3.30 -6.71 30.70
N SER A 345 -2.48 -6.89 31.74
CA SER A 345 -1.73 -5.80 32.39
C SER A 345 -0.59 -5.23 31.55
N ARG A 346 0.05 -6.04 30.69
CA ARG A 346 1.14 -5.60 29.80
C ARG A 346 0.60 -5.12 28.46
N LEU A 347 -0.44 -5.78 27.95
CA LEU A 347 -1.09 -5.40 26.71
C LEU A 347 -2.62 -5.41 26.93
N PRO A 348 -3.27 -4.24 27.01
CA PRO A 348 -4.71 -4.18 27.22
C PRO A 348 -5.47 -4.77 26.01
N GLU A 349 -6.66 -5.31 26.26
CA GLU A 349 -7.51 -5.86 25.20
C GLU A 349 -8.09 -4.72 24.33
N GLY A 350 -7.97 -4.86 23.01
CA GLY A 350 -8.48 -3.87 22.07
C GLY A 350 -10.01 -3.73 22.14
N THR A 351 -10.50 -2.49 22.17
CA THR A 351 -11.95 -2.23 22.18
C THR A 351 -12.57 -2.20 20.79
N THR A 352 -11.79 -1.80 19.78
CA THR A 352 -12.21 -1.76 18.38
C THR A 352 -11.62 -2.95 17.60
N PRO A 353 -12.23 -3.38 16.49
CA PRO A 353 -11.66 -4.42 15.64
C PRO A 353 -10.26 -4.04 15.12
N MET A 354 -10.04 -2.76 14.83
CA MET A 354 -8.72 -2.26 14.42
C MET A 354 -7.69 -2.26 15.58
N ASP A 355 -8.12 -2.03 16.83
CA ASP A 355 -7.20 -2.14 17.98
C ASP A 355 -6.80 -3.59 18.24
N GLN A 356 -7.72 -4.54 18.05
CA GLN A 356 -7.41 -5.96 18.13
C GLN A 356 -6.39 -6.35 17.05
N LEU A 357 -6.57 -5.87 15.82
CA LEU A 357 -5.62 -6.07 14.72
C LEU A 357 -4.26 -5.41 15.03
N TRP A 358 -4.27 -4.16 15.48
CA TRP A 358 -3.06 -3.44 15.87
C TRP A 358 -2.31 -4.16 17.00
N SER A 359 -3.01 -4.79 17.96
CA SER A 359 -2.42 -5.50 19.10
C SER A 359 -1.53 -6.69 18.72
N VAL A 360 -1.64 -7.21 17.50
CA VAL A 360 -0.83 -8.34 17.00
C VAL A 360 0.65 -7.99 17.00
N LYS A 361 1.03 -6.84 16.44
CA LYS A 361 2.44 -6.45 16.30
C LYS A 361 3.12 -6.13 17.65
N PRO A 362 2.53 -5.33 18.56
CA PRO A 362 3.03 -5.19 19.92
C PRO A 362 3.11 -6.52 20.66
N ALA A 363 2.14 -7.43 20.49
CA ALA A 363 2.19 -8.74 21.14
C ALA A 363 3.41 -9.56 20.69
N LEU A 364 3.71 -9.59 19.40
CA LEU A 364 4.92 -10.23 18.86
C LEU A 364 6.20 -9.55 19.36
N ASP A 365 6.25 -8.21 19.38
CA ASP A 365 7.41 -7.44 19.86
C ASP A 365 7.67 -7.68 21.37
N LEU A 366 6.62 -7.92 22.15
CA LEU A 366 6.68 -8.27 23.58
C LEU A 366 6.97 -9.75 23.86
N GLY A 367 7.05 -10.60 22.82
CA GLY A 367 7.41 -12.02 22.94
C GLY A 367 6.24 -13.01 23.00
N GLU A 368 5.07 -12.65 22.47
CA GLU A 368 4.02 -13.64 22.20
C GLU A 368 4.43 -14.53 21.01
N PRO A 369 4.41 -15.87 21.15
CA PRO A 369 4.71 -16.78 20.04
C PRO A 369 3.75 -16.61 18.86
N VAL A 370 4.27 -16.75 17.63
CA VAL A 370 3.51 -16.58 16.38
C VAL A 370 2.23 -17.44 16.33
N PRO A 371 2.22 -18.73 16.72
CA PRO A 371 1.00 -19.54 16.73
C PRO A 371 -0.11 -19.00 17.65
N ILE A 372 0.25 -18.27 18.70
CA ILE A 372 -0.71 -17.69 19.64
C ILE A 372 -1.29 -16.38 19.08
N ALA A 373 -0.47 -15.61 18.36
CA ALA A 373 -0.86 -14.35 17.74
C ALA A 373 -2.00 -14.50 16.71
N PHE A 374 -2.15 -15.66 16.05
CA PHE A 374 -3.29 -15.95 15.16
C PHE A 374 -4.64 -15.78 15.85
N ARG A 375 -4.74 -16.08 17.15
CA ARG A 375 -5.98 -15.90 17.92
C ARG A 375 -6.44 -14.45 17.89
N ARG A 376 -5.50 -13.49 17.98
CA ARG A 376 -5.79 -12.05 17.96
C ARG A 376 -6.37 -11.60 16.61
N ILE A 377 -5.86 -12.18 15.51
CA ILE A 377 -6.38 -11.87 14.17
C ILE A 377 -7.80 -12.42 13.98
N HIS A 378 -8.07 -13.63 14.45
CA HIS A 378 -9.41 -14.20 14.40
C HIS A 378 -10.39 -13.46 15.32
N THR A 379 -9.95 -13.00 16.49
CA THR A 379 -10.78 -12.14 17.35
C THR A 379 -11.07 -10.81 16.69
N ALA A 380 -10.12 -10.19 15.98
CA ALA A 380 -10.35 -8.96 15.23
C ALA A 380 -11.46 -9.14 14.18
N LEU A 381 -11.39 -10.22 13.39
CA LEU A 381 -12.43 -10.57 12.43
C LEU A 381 -13.79 -10.82 13.10
N GLY A 382 -13.81 -11.59 14.19
CA GLY A 382 -15.02 -11.86 14.96
C GLY A 382 -15.67 -10.58 15.48
N THR A 383 -14.89 -9.65 16.03
CA THR A 383 -15.38 -8.33 16.45
C THR A 383 -15.86 -7.47 15.28
N GLY A 384 -15.22 -7.56 14.12
CA GLY A 384 -15.63 -6.86 12.90
C GLY A 384 -17.00 -7.35 12.40
N ILE A 385 -17.18 -8.67 12.29
CA ILE A 385 -18.45 -9.28 11.86
C ILE A 385 -19.59 -8.90 12.81
N GLN A 386 -19.35 -8.92 14.13
CA GLN A 386 -20.34 -8.51 15.13
C GLN A 386 -20.76 -7.03 15.02
N VAL A 387 -19.88 -6.16 14.53
CA VAL A 387 -20.19 -4.74 14.27
C VAL A 387 -20.99 -4.58 12.98
N GLU A 388 -20.78 -5.43 11.98
CA GLU A 388 -21.43 -5.34 10.67
C GLU A 388 -22.83 -5.96 10.59
N THR A 389 -23.17 -6.96 11.41
CA THR A 389 -24.53 -7.52 11.43
C THR A 389 -25.50 -6.53 12.10
N PRO A 390 -26.45 -5.92 11.37
CA PRO A 390 -27.58 -5.28 12.02
C PRO A 390 -28.40 -6.39 12.68
N LEU A 391 -28.46 -6.40 14.01
CA LEU A 391 -29.48 -7.15 14.72
C LEU A 391 -30.84 -6.73 14.13
N GLY A 392 -31.50 -7.67 13.44
CA GLY A 392 -32.96 -7.63 13.33
C GLY A 392 -33.55 -7.73 14.73
N ASP A 393 -34.80 -7.29 14.89
CA ASP A 393 -35.53 -6.99 16.12
C ASP A 393 -35.66 -8.11 17.20
N GLU A 394 -34.80 -9.13 17.23
CA GLU A 394 -34.78 -10.10 18.31
C GLU A 394 -33.91 -9.63 19.49
N GLU A 395 -34.59 -9.05 20.47
CA GLU A 395 -34.11 -8.85 21.84
C GLU A 395 -33.66 -10.18 22.48
N LYS A 396 -32.40 -10.56 22.28
CA LYS A 396 -31.71 -11.46 23.22
C LYS A 396 -30.34 -10.92 23.55
N SER A 397 -30.27 -10.29 24.73
CA SER A 397 -29.08 -10.15 25.58
C SER A 397 -27.77 -9.90 24.81
N VAL A 398 -27.63 -8.72 24.22
CA VAL A 398 -26.35 -8.26 23.69
C VAL A 398 -25.43 -7.95 24.88
N PRO A 399 -24.14 -8.37 24.89
CA PRO A 399 -23.19 -7.83 25.85
C PRO A 399 -23.16 -6.30 25.70
N LYS A 400 -22.98 -5.58 26.81
CA LYS A 400 -22.91 -4.10 26.90
C LYS A 400 -21.66 -3.52 26.19
N GLN A 401 -21.28 -4.04 25.03
CA GLN A 401 -20.11 -3.63 24.27
C GLN A 401 -20.57 -2.79 23.09
N PHE A 402 -20.16 -1.53 23.16
CA PHE A 402 -20.55 -0.46 22.25
C PHE A 402 -20.20 -0.78 20.79
N ARG A 403 -21.11 -0.46 19.87
CA ARG A 403 -20.84 -0.47 18.43
C ARG A 403 -19.85 0.64 18.11
N THR A 404 -18.59 0.27 17.90
CA THR A 404 -17.54 1.20 17.46
C THR A 404 -17.80 1.55 15.99
N GLY A 405 -17.79 2.83 15.61
CA GLY A 405 -17.98 3.25 14.21
C GLY A 405 -16.83 2.88 13.27
N GLN A 406 -15.75 2.29 13.79
CA GLN A 406 -14.58 1.87 13.03
C GLN A 406 -14.76 0.46 12.47
N LYS A 407 -14.85 0.38 11.15
CA LYS A 407 -14.87 -0.90 10.42
C LYS A 407 -13.48 -1.54 10.42
N LEU A 408 -13.44 -2.86 10.32
CA LEU A 408 -12.21 -3.59 10.08
C LEU A 408 -11.74 -3.30 8.65
N ASP A 409 -10.49 -2.92 8.51
CA ASP A 409 -9.83 -2.85 7.21
C ASP A 409 -9.42 -4.27 6.79
N ILE A 410 -10.02 -4.75 5.72
CA ILE A 410 -9.84 -6.11 5.21
C ILE A 410 -8.46 -6.26 4.57
N ALA A 411 -7.96 -5.23 3.89
CA ALA A 411 -6.61 -5.23 3.31
C ALA A 411 -5.55 -5.27 4.42
N ALA A 412 -5.69 -4.46 5.48
CA ALA A 412 -4.81 -4.55 6.63
C ALA A 412 -4.89 -5.92 7.32
N TRP A 413 -6.08 -6.50 7.44
CA TRP A 413 -6.28 -7.84 8.02
C TRP A 413 -5.53 -8.91 7.23
N HIS A 414 -5.71 -8.96 5.90
CA HIS A 414 -4.99 -9.90 5.04
C HIS A 414 -3.47 -9.66 5.04
N ALA A 415 -3.01 -8.40 5.07
CA ALA A 415 -1.59 -8.10 5.15
C ALA A 415 -0.96 -8.62 6.45
N THR A 416 -1.66 -8.54 7.58
CA THR A 416 -1.17 -9.13 8.84
C THR A 416 -1.16 -10.66 8.82
N GLN A 417 -2.15 -11.29 8.19
CA GLN A 417 -2.18 -12.75 7.97
C GLN A 417 -0.98 -13.20 7.14
N ALA A 418 -0.74 -12.54 6.00
CA ALA A 418 0.42 -12.80 5.14
C ALA A 418 1.74 -12.69 5.93
N GLY A 419 1.87 -11.65 6.76
CA GLY A 419 3.04 -11.46 7.63
C GLY A 419 3.23 -12.59 8.64
N LEU A 420 2.18 -13.07 9.31
CA LEU A 420 2.28 -14.17 10.28
C LEU A 420 2.62 -15.51 9.61
N TRP A 421 1.95 -15.83 8.50
CA TRP A 421 2.24 -17.04 7.73
C TRP A 421 3.66 -17.01 7.15
N GLY A 422 4.13 -15.83 6.72
CA GLY A 422 5.52 -15.60 6.32
C GLY A 422 6.52 -15.84 7.44
N GLN A 423 6.21 -15.42 8.69
CA GLN A 423 7.09 -15.65 9.85
C GLN A 423 7.20 -17.11 10.27
N LEU A 424 6.14 -17.91 10.09
CA LEU A 424 6.19 -19.36 10.29
C LEU A 424 7.05 -20.08 9.24
N GLY A 425 7.21 -19.48 8.05
CA GLY A 425 7.96 -20.07 6.95
C GLY A 425 7.32 -21.38 6.44
N LYS A 426 7.95 -22.00 5.43
CA LYS A 426 7.48 -23.29 4.90
C LYS A 426 7.68 -24.39 5.94
N LEU A 427 6.60 -25.08 6.30
CA LEU A 427 6.65 -26.30 7.10
C LEU A 427 6.66 -27.50 6.15
N PHE A 428 7.67 -28.36 6.28
CA PHE A 428 7.67 -29.64 5.59
C PHE A 428 6.66 -30.56 6.31
N GLU A 429 5.53 -30.85 5.67
CA GLU A 429 4.69 -31.96 6.11
C GLU A 429 5.37 -33.25 5.67
N GLN A 430 5.87 -34.04 6.63
CA GLN A 430 6.10 -35.47 6.41
C GLN A 430 4.73 -36.13 6.22
N GLY A 431 4.21 -36.04 5.00
CA GLY A 431 2.98 -36.70 4.58
C GLY A 431 3.22 -38.21 4.47
N ALA A 432 2.49 -38.94 5.31
CA ALA A 432 2.25 -40.38 5.21
C ALA A 432 2.14 -40.87 3.76
N GLY A 433 2.72 -42.03 3.48
CA GLY A 433 2.72 -42.67 2.17
C GLY A 433 1.32 -42.80 1.56
N LEU A 434 0.99 -41.88 0.67
CA LEU A 434 -0.12 -41.99 -0.27
C LEU A 434 0.44 -42.24 -1.68
N PRO A 435 -0.23 -43.08 -2.50
CA PRO A 435 0.33 -43.57 -3.76
C PRO A 435 0.52 -42.48 -4.82
N SER A 436 1.58 -42.69 -5.61
CA SER A 436 2.26 -41.81 -6.56
C SER A 436 1.52 -41.44 -7.86
N ASP A 437 0.19 -41.49 -7.92
CA ASP A 437 -0.52 -41.43 -9.23
C ASP A 437 -1.11 -40.06 -9.61
N ILE A 438 -0.72 -38.98 -8.93
CA ILE A 438 -0.98 -37.61 -9.38
C ILE A 438 0.36 -36.87 -9.50
N LEU A 439 1.22 -37.39 -10.39
CA LEU A 439 2.46 -36.75 -10.84
C LEU A 439 2.25 -36.19 -12.25
N THR A 440 1.50 -35.11 -12.34
CA THR A 440 1.74 -34.09 -13.36
C THR A 440 1.81 -32.75 -12.64
N ASN A 441 3.01 -32.17 -12.63
CA ASN A 441 3.43 -30.91 -12.01
C ASN A 441 3.90 -31.06 -10.55
N GLY A 442 5.18 -31.37 -10.38
CA GLY A 442 5.86 -31.50 -9.09
C GLY A 442 5.95 -30.19 -8.32
N ASN A 443 4.89 -29.84 -7.59
CA ASN A 443 4.83 -28.72 -6.65
C ASN A 443 3.90 -29.08 -5.47
N THR A 444 4.36 -29.94 -4.55
CA THR A 444 3.79 -30.01 -3.19
C THR A 444 4.22 -28.77 -2.41
N ILE A 445 3.55 -27.65 -2.69
CA ILE A 445 3.81 -26.37 -2.05
C ILE A 445 3.32 -26.45 -0.60
N SER A 446 4.25 -26.31 0.35
CA SER A 446 3.96 -26.23 1.79
C SER A 446 2.85 -25.20 2.07
N GLY A 447 1.80 -25.63 2.78
CA GLY A 447 0.55 -24.86 2.95
C GLY A 447 0.72 -23.46 3.53
N SER A 448 1.67 -23.25 4.46
CA SER A 448 1.93 -21.95 5.10
C SER A 448 2.35 -20.85 4.12
N SER A 449 3.28 -21.13 3.19
CA SER A 449 3.72 -20.15 2.20
C SER A 449 2.67 -19.90 1.11
N ALA A 450 1.88 -20.93 0.76
CA ALA A 450 0.75 -20.77 -0.14
C ALA A 450 -0.33 -19.87 0.47
N LEU A 451 -0.63 -20.05 1.77
CA LEU A 451 -1.56 -19.19 2.50
C LEU A 451 -1.05 -17.75 2.62
N ALA A 452 0.26 -17.56 2.84
CA ALA A 452 0.86 -16.23 2.81
C ALA A 452 0.65 -15.56 1.45
N ALA A 453 1.00 -16.24 0.35
CA ALA A 453 0.83 -15.72 -1.01
C ALA A 453 -0.65 -15.43 -1.35
N PHE A 454 -1.57 -16.32 -0.97
CA PHE A 454 -3.00 -16.12 -1.15
C PHE A 454 -3.50 -14.85 -0.47
N HIS A 455 -3.10 -14.62 0.78
CA HIS A 455 -3.48 -13.40 1.50
C HIS A 455 -2.83 -12.15 0.93
N GLU A 456 -1.62 -12.24 0.40
CA GLU A 456 -1.00 -11.12 -0.32
C GLU A 456 -1.77 -10.79 -1.60
N ASP A 457 -2.16 -11.77 -2.41
CA ASP A 457 -2.90 -11.52 -3.65
C ASP A 457 -4.24 -10.85 -3.37
N LEU A 458 -4.97 -11.29 -2.34
CA LEU A 458 -6.19 -10.63 -1.88
C LEU A 458 -5.99 -9.18 -1.45
N THR A 459 -4.81 -8.82 -0.93
CA THR A 459 -4.51 -7.41 -0.56
C THR A 459 -4.21 -6.56 -1.78
N LEU A 460 -3.63 -7.15 -2.83
CA LEU A 460 -3.28 -6.45 -4.06
C LEU A 460 -4.51 -6.26 -4.98
N GLU A 461 -5.52 -7.12 -4.85
CA GLU A 461 -6.80 -6.98 -5.54
C GLU A 461 -7.63 -5.77 -5.06
N ASP A 462 -7.38 -5.27 -3.84
CA ASP A 462 -8.08 -4.08 -3.34
C ASP A 462 -7.61 -2.81 -4.07
N LEU A 463 -8.55 -2.13 -4.73
CA LEU A 463 -8.31 -0.92 -5.52
C LEU A 463 -8.34 0.36 -4.66
N SER A 464 -8.46 0.23 -3.33
CA SER A 464 -8.40 1.38 -2.41
C SER A 464 -7.06 2.13 -2.56
N PRO A 465 -7.05 3.40 -3.02
CA PRO A 465 -5.82 4.10 -3.42
C PRO A 465 -4.87 4.50 -2.28
N TRP A 466 -5.17 4.15 -1.02
CA TRP A 466 -4.52 4.73 0.17
C TRP A 466 -4.08 3.71 1.23
N ASP A 467 -3.99 2.43 0.88
CA ASP A 467 -3.86 1.36 1.87
C ASP A 467 -2.40 1.05 2.23
N ASP A 468 -2.05 1.29 3.51
CA ASP A 468 -0.77 0.88 4.11
C ASP A 468 -0.53 -0.65 4.02
N GLY A 469 -1.63 -1.42 3.92
CA GLY A 469 -1.60 -2.87 3.73
C GLY A 469 -0.93 -3.28 2.40
N ARG A 470 -1.29 -2.63 1.29
CA ARG A 470 -0.71 -2.91 -0.04
C ARG A 470 0.78 -2.62 -0.09
N LEU A 471 1.20 -1.47 0.46
CA LEU A 471 2.63 -1.16 0.56
C LEU A 471 3.35 -2.19 1.45
N THR A 472 2.76 -2.59 2.57
CA THR A 472 3.38 -3.58 3.45
C THR A 472 3.62 -4.92 2.74
N VAL A 473 2.65 -5.39 1.96
CA VAL A 473 2.73 -6.65 1.21
C VAL A 473 3.73 -6.57 0.04
N THR A 474 3.73 -5.47 -0.71
CA THR A 474 4.71 -5.28 -1.79
C THR A 474 6.15 -5.27 -1.26
N LEU A 475 6.38 -4.60 -0.12
CA LEU A 475 7.68 -4.60 0.55
C LEU A 475 8.09 -5.99 1.05
N SER A 476 7.18 -6.77 1.65
CA SER A 476 7.49 -8.14 2.10
C SER A 476 7.72 -9.11 0.94
N ARG A 477 6.97 -8.96 -0.16
CA ARG A 477 7.16 -9.76 -1.37
C ARG A 477 8.50 -9.47 -2.03
N ALA A 478 8.89 -8.20 -2.13
CA ALA A 478 10.21 -7.81 -2.65
C ALA A 478 11.36 -8.31 -1.77
N GLN A 479 11.21 -8.30 -0.44
CA GLN A 479 12.21 -8.89 0.47
C GLN A 479 12.37 -10.39 0.25
N ARG A 480 11.26 -11.14 0.09
CA ARG A 480 11.32 -12.58 -0.20
C ARG A 480 11.92 -12.89 -1.57
N ALA A 481 11.64 -12.08 -2.59
CA ALA A 481 12.30 -12.20 -3.89
C ALA A 481 13.83 -11.96 -3.79
N ALA A 482 14.26 -11.00 -2.96
CA ALA A 482 15.68 -10.78 -2.69
C ALA A 482 16.34 -11.93 -1.90
N GLU A 483 15.60 -12.63 -1.04
CA GLU A 483 16.07 -13.85 -0.36
C GLU A 483 16.24 -15.03 -1.35
N ARG A 484 15.42 -15.09 -2.41
CA ARG A 484 15.57 -16.03 -3.54
C ARG A 484 16.64 -15.65 -4.57
N ALA A 485 17.40 -14.58 -4.32
CA ALA A 485 18.33 -13.96 -5.28
C ALA A 485 17.71 -13.47 -6.60
N GLU A 486 16.39 -13.29 -6.65
CA GLU A 486 15.68 -12.69 -7.77
C GLU A 486 15.68 -11.17 -7.62
N TYR A 487 16.89 -10.57 -7.63
CA TYR A 487 17.06 -9.13 -7.36
C TYR A 487 16.35 -8.24 -8.37
N ASP A 488 16.36 -8.62 -9.64
CA ASP A 488 15.72 -7.84 -10.70
C ASP A 488 14.19 -7.90 -10.60
N GLU A 489 13.62 -9.02 -10.16
CA GLU A 489 12.20 -9.12 -9.84
C GLU A 489 11.85 -8.24 -8.63
N ALA A 490 12.64 -8.32 -7.55
CA ALA A 490 12.46 -7.49 -6.37
C ALA A 490 12.49 -5.99 -6.72
N LEU A 491 13.45 -5.56 -7.55
CA LEU A 491 13.55 -4.18 -8.01
C LEU A 491 12.41 -3.79 -8.95
N SER A 492 11.95 -4.68 -9.83
CA SER A 492 10.81 -4.39 -10.71
C SER A 492 9.50 -4.18 -9.94
N LEU A 493 9.25 -4.98 -8.90
CA LEU A 493 8.12 -4.80 -7.98
C LEU A 493 8.20 -3.48 -7.21
N LEU A 494 9.39 -3.11 -6.74
CA LEU A 494 9.60 -1.87 -5.98
C LEU A 494 9.59 -0.61 -6.86
N LEU A 495 9.96 -0.71 -8.12
CA LEU A 495 10.05 0.41 -9.06
C LEU A 495 8.80 0.57 -9.94
N GLU A 496 7.77 -0.24 -9.73
CA GLU A 496 6.51 -0.14 -10.45
C GLU A 496 5.84 1.22 -10.20
N MET A 497 5.34 1.88 -11.26
CA MET A 497 4.70 3.20 -11.13
C MET A 497 3.54 3.20 -10.13
N SER A 498 2.82 2.08 -10.01
CA SER A 498 1.68 1.94 -9.10
C SER A 498 2.05 1.99 -7.62
N THR A 499 3.31 1.70 -7.26
CA THR A 499 3.80 1.75 -5.87
C THR A 499 4.40 3.12 -5.51
N ILE A 500 4.93 3.85 -6.50
CA ILE A 500 5.58 5.15 -6.33
C ILE A 500 4.58 6.30 -6.41
N GLN A 501 3.53 6.18 -7.23
CA GLN A 501 2.55 7.25 -7.42
C GLN A 501 1.76 7.53 -6.14
N GLY A 502 1.74 8.81 -5.72
CA GLY A 502 1.01 9.26 -4.55
C GLY A 502 1.61 8.85 -3.20
N ILE A 503 2.87 8.38 -3.16
CA ILE A 503 3.50 7.93 -1.92
C ILE A 503 3.68 9.09 -0.92
N SER A 504 3.27 8.88 0.33
CA SER A 504 3.54 9.84 1.40
C SER A 504 5.01 9.80 1.82
N LEU A 505 5.52 10.86 2.44
CA LEU A 505 6.89 10.88 2.95
C LEU A 505 7.20 9.68 3.88
N ALA A 506 6.29 9.34 4.81
CA ALA A 506 6.46 8.19 5.70
C ALA A 506 6.52 6.85 4.94
N ALA A 507 5.71 6.69 3.91
CA ALA A 507 5.72 5.52 3.04
C ALA A 507 6.99 5.46 2.18
N TYR A 508 7.47 6.60 1.67
CA TYR A 508 8.73 6.72 0.94
C TYR A 508 9.90 6.21 1.78
N HIS A 509 9.99 6.59 3.06
CA HIS A 509 11.09 6.12 3.91
C HIS A 509 11.04 4.61 4.17
N ARG A 510 9.85 4.03 4.32
CA ARG A 510 9.67 2.57 4.43
C ARG A 510 10.12 1.87 3.14
N TRP A 511 9.69 2.39 1.99
CA TRP A 511 10.02 1.87 0.67
C TRP A 511 11.52 1.97 0.37
N ALA A 512 12.10 3.17 0.53
CA ALA A 512 13.50 3.44 0.28
C ALA A 512 14.40 2.52 1.12
N ARG A 513 14.07 2.26 2.38
CA ARG A 513 14.82 1.34 3.24
C ARG A 513 14.91 -0.07 2.64
N VAL A 514 13.83 -0.56 2.06
CA VAL A 514 13.83 -1.90 1.43
C VAL A 514 14.64 -1.88 0.14
N VAL A 515 14.48 -0.86 -0.70
CA VAL A 515 15.30 -0.71 -1.92
C VAL A 515 16.79 -0.67 -1.57
N TRP A 516 17.18 0.14 -0.58
CA TRP A 516 18.55 0.20 -0.09
C TRP A 516 19.04 -1.14 0.47
N ALA A 517 18.21 -1.87 1.21
CA ALA A 517 18.56 -3.18 1.73
C ALA A 517 18.81 -4.21 0.62
N VAL A 518 18.02 -4.19 -0.46
CA VAL A 518 18.20 -5.07 -1.62
C VAL A 518 19.51 -4.73 -2.35
N LEU A 519 19.76 -3.45 -2.61
CA LEU A 519 21.00 -3.00 -3.26
C LEU A 519 22.25 -3.29 -2.41
N GLU A 520 22.20 -3.00 -1.10
CA GLU A 520 23.29 -3.32 -0.17
C GLU A 520 23.54 -4.83 -0.09
N ARG A 521 22.48 -5.65 -0.04
CA ARG A 521 22.60 -7.12 0.03
C ARG A 521 23.33 -7.63 -1.21
N ARG A 522 22.87 -7.24 -2.41
CA ARG A 522 23.52 -7.65 -3.66
C ARG A 522 24.98 -7.19 -3.72
N ALA A 523 25.25 -5.91 -3.42
CA ALA A 523 26.62 -5.36 -3.45
C ALA A 523 27.57 -6.03 -2.45
N LYS A 524 27.09 -6.36 -1.24
CA LYS A 524 27.88 -7.10 -0.24
C LYS A 524 28.21 -8.51 -0.69
N LEU A 525 27.26 -9.21 -1.32
CA LEU A 525 27.50 -10.57 -1.82
C LEU A 525 28.53 -10.61 -2.95
N HIS A 526 28.62 -9.53 -3.74
CA HIS A 526 29.63 -9.35 -4.79
C HIS A 526 31.02 -8.91 -4.28
N ASP A 527 31.17 -8.57 -2.99
CA ASP A 527 32.37 -7.94 -2.41
C ASP A 527 32.77 -6.61 -3.08
N ASP A 528 31.81 -5.86 -3.62
CA ASP A 528 32.06 -4.55 -4.26
C ASP A 528 32.02 -3.43 -3.21
N SER A 529 33.17 -3.22 -2.56
CA SER A 529 33.32 -2.19 -1.51
C SER A 529 33.02 -0.78 -2.02
N ASP A 530 33.33 -0.48 -3.29
CA ASP A 530 33.16 0.85 -3.89
C ASP A 530 31.68 1.19 -4.07
N THR A 531 30.87 0.25 -4.57
CA THR A 531 29.42 0.49 -4.67
C THR A 531 28.75 0.52 -3.31
N VAL A 532 29.17 -0.31 -2.34
CA VAL A 532 28.66 -0.21 -0.97
C VAL A 532 28.96 1.16 -0.38
N ALA A 533 30.19 1.67 -0.51
CA ALA A 533 30.57 3.00 -0.02
C ALA A 533 29.75 4.12 -0.70
N TYR A 534 29.55 4.02 -2.02
CA TYR A 534 28.72 4.96 -2.77
C TYR A 534 27.26 4.94 -2.31
N LEU A 535 26.66 3.75 -2.14
CA LEU A 535 25.29 3.60 -1.66
C LEU A 535 25.13 4.16 -0.24
N VAL A 536 26.10 3.91 0.64
CA VAL A 536 26.11 4.49 2.00
C VAL A 536 26.17 6.02 1.96
N SER A 537 26.90 6.61 1.00
CA SER A 537 26.95 8.06 0.84
C SER A 537 25.62 8.68 0.37
N LEU A 538 24.78 7.90 -0.33
CA LEU A 538 23.46 8.32 -0.80
C LEU A 538 22.37 8.12 0.26
N GLN A 539 22.59 7.22 1.21
CA GLN A 539 21.61 6.87 2.23
C GLN A 539 21.56 7.92 3.36
N PRO A 540 20.38 8.11 3.99
CA PRO A 540 20.32 8.79 5.27
C PRO A 540 21.08 7.96 6.33
N PRO A 541 21.71 8.60 7.32
CA PRO A 541 22.44 7.88 8.36
C PRO A 541 21.53 6.86 9.05
N LYS A 542 22.05 5.66 9.37
CA LYS A 542 21.25 4.53 9.90
C LYS A 542 20.50 4.87 11.20
N ASN A 543 21.01 5.86 11.96
CA ASN A 543 20.42 6.35 13.20
C ASN A 543 19.31 7.38 13.02
N TYR A 544 19.02 7.79 11.77
CA TYR A 544 18.00 8.80 11.44
C TYR A 544 16.58 8.31 11.72
N SER A 545 16.32 7.01 11.56
CA SER A 545 15.02 6.40 11.87
C SER A 545 15.16 5.40 13.01
N LYS A 546 14.41 5.60 14.10
CA LYS A 546 14.40 4.68 15.24
C LYS A 546 12.96 4.34 15.62
N ARG A 547 12.74 3.09 16.00
CA ARG A 547 11.49 2.69 16.65
C ARG A 547 11.58 3.02 18.14
N VAL A 548 10.56 3.69 18.70
CA VAL A 548 10.59 4.13 20.10
C VAL A 548 10.28 2.97 21.06
N GLY A 549 9.33 2.11 20.69
CA GLY A 549 8.87 0.96 21.48
C GLY A 549 8.06 -0.05 20.65
N PRO A 550 7.49 -1.08 21.30
CA PRO A 550 6.82 -2.20 20.63
C PRO A 550 5.58 -1.75 19.85
N GLY A 551 5.33 -2.36 18.69
CA GLY A 551 4.15 -2.08 17.86
C GLY A 551 4.17 -0.75 17.09
N GLY A 552 4.98 0.21 17.51
CA GLY A 552 5.07 1.51 16.87
C GLY A 552 5.76 1.49 15.50
N PRO A 553 5.41 2.43 14.60
CA PRO A 553 6.14 2.62 13.34
C PRO A 553 7.57 3.13 13.61
N THR A 554 8.46 2.93 12.64
CA THR A 554 9.78 3.59 12.68
C THR A 554 9.58 5.09 12.47
N ARG A 555 10.04 5.91 13.41
CA ARG A 555 9.93 7.37 13.36
C ARG A 555 11.28 8.01 13.09
N GLU A 556 11.26 9.15 12.43
CA GLU A 556 12.47 9.89 12.12
C GLU A 556 12.78 10.87 13.24
N THR A 557 14.01 10.85 13.71
CA THR A 557 14.52 11.89 14.59
C THR A 557 15.18 12.92 13.67
N GLY A 558 14.54 14.07 13.48
CA GLY A 558 15.01 15.15 12.59
C GLY A 558 16.44 15.63 12.86
N HIS A 559 17.03 15.25 14.00
CA HIS A 559 18.45 15.34 14.28
C HIS A 559 18.96 14.01 14.84
N PRO A 560 20.18 13.56 14.47
CA PRO A 560 20.84 12.48 15.19
C PRO A 560 20.93 12.87 16.67
N ALA A 561 20.69 11.91 17.57
CA ALA A 561 20.84 12.15 19.00
C ALA A 561 22.21 12.79 19.27
N SER A 562 22.25 13.82 20.11
CA SER A 562 23.51 14.45 20.51
C SER A 562 24.45 13.35 21.05
N ILE A 563 25.57 13.13 20.38
CA ILE A 563 26.65 12.30 20.92
C ILE A 563 27.06 12.98 22.22
N GLY A 564 26.73 12.36 23.36
CA GLY A 564 27.12 12.86 24.67
C GLY A 564 28.63 12.77 24.78
N ILE A 565 29.33 13.86 24.50
CA ILE A 565 30.76 14.00 24.78
C ILE A 565 30.89 14.07 26.31
N SER A 566 31.18 12.95 26.95
CA SER A 566 31.72 12.98 28.31
C SER A 566 33.08 13.68 28.25
N MET A 567 33.17 14.85 28.89
CA MET A 567 34.41 15.62 29.00
C MET A 567 35.47 14.81 29.77
N PRO A 568 36.67 14.59 29.19
CA PRO A 568 37.78 13.98 29.90
C PRO A 568 38.49 15.06 30.71
N TYR A 569 38.44 14.96 32.03
CA TYR A 569 39.45 15.60 32.87
C TYR A 569 40.21 14.52 33.63
N SER A 570 41.52 14.79 33.76
CA SER A 570 42.57 14.09 34.53
C SER A 570 43.22 12.82 33.97
N THR A 571 44.40 13.08 33.38
CA THR A 571 45.73 12.46 33.62
C THR A 571 46.09 11.11 32.97
N SER A 572 46.83 11.23 31.86
CA SER A 572 48.08 10.53 31.47
C SER A 572 48.16 9.01 31.65
N ASP A 573 48.04 8.27 30.54
CA ASP A 573 49.15 7.48 29.97
C ASP A 573 48.83 7.06 28.53
N GLU A 574 49.87 6.85 27.72
CA GLU A 574 49.78 6.60 26.28
C GLU A 574 49.22 5.20 25.93
N GLY A 575 48.41 5.14 24.87
CA GLY A 575 48.12 3.94 24.09
C GLY A 575 46.79 3.25 24.39
N ASP A 576 45.72 3.64 23.69
CA ASP A 576 44.70 2.69 23.19
C ASP A 576 43.70 3.41 22.26
N VAL A 577 43.56 2.87 21.06
CA VAL A 577 42.65 3.31 20.00
C VAL A 577 41.34 2.51 20.13
N ASP A 578 40.21 3.20 20.01
CA ASP A 578 38.85 2.66 19.81
C ASP A 578 38.24 1.74 20.88
N MET A 579 37.92 2.30 22.07
CA MET A 579 37.07 1.65 23.09
C MET A 579 35.97 2.57 23.68
N ALA A 580 35.52 3.59 22.93
CA ALA A 580 34.57 4.59 23.43
C ALA A 580 33.07 4.24 23.27
N GLU A 581 32.69 3.07 22.74
CA GLU A 581 31.27 2.65 22.64
C GLU A 581 30.77 1.76 23.79
N VAL A 582 31.62 1.38 24.74
CA VAL A 582 31.26 0.33 25.72
C VAL A 582 30.62 0.87 27.02
N GLN A 583 30.71 2.17 27.33
CA GLN A 583 30.42 2.68 28.69
C GLN A 583 29.14 3.54 28.85
N THR A 584 28.11 3.33 28.02
CA THR A 584 26.71 3.71 28.37
C THR A 584 25.79 2.51 28.55
N SER A 585 26.35 1.32 28.81
CA SER A 585 25.62 0.08 29.03
C SER A 585 25.19 -0.10 30.51
N GLY A 586 24.51 0.90 31.07
CA GLY A 586 23.49 0.56 32.06
C GLY A 586 22.47 -0.31 31.33
N ARG A 587 22.33 -1.59 31.72
CA ARG A 587 21.45 -2.58 31.05
C ARG A 587 20.11 -1.93 30.66
N SER A 588 20.00 -1.47 29.41
CA SER A 588 18.75 -0.98 28.87
C SER A 588 17.86 -2.20 28.72
N GLY A 589 16.62 -2.15 29.23
CA GLY A 589 15.66 -3.23 29.01
C GLY A 589 15.47 -3.53 27.51
N ILE A 590 15.14 -4.78 27.20
CA ILE A 590 14.86 -5.21 25.82
C ILE A 590 13.50 -4.65 25.42
N LYS A 591 13.49 -3.72 24.45
CA LYS A 591 12.26 -3.08 23.98
C LYS A 591 11.45 -3.96 23.02
N SER A 592 12.10 -4.57 22.02
CA SER A 592 11.51 -5.54 21.10
C SER A 592 12.37 -6.81 21.04
N ILE A 593 11.76 -7.96 21.31
CA ILE A 593 12.47 -9.24 21.29
C ILE A 593 12.89 -9.64 19.87
N GLN A 594 12.08 -9.32 18.86
CA GLN A 594 12.39 -9.69 17.47
C GLN A 594 13.56 -8.87 16.92
N GLU A 595 13.67 -7.59 17.30
CA GLU A 595 14.81 -6.75 16.92
C GLU A 595 16.08 -7.24 17.63
N GLU A 596 16.00 -7.60 18.91
CA GLU A 596 17.12 -8.15 19.69
C GLU A 596 17.68 -9.46 19.12
N ILE A 597 16.80 -10.38 18.70
CA ILE A 597 17.22 -11.65 18.08
C ILE A 597 17.99 -11.38 16.78
N ARG A 598 17.46 -10.50 15.93
CA ARG A 598 18.13 -10.14 14.66
C ARG A 598 19.44 -9.40 14.90
N GLU A 599 19.51 -8.53 15.90
CA GLU A 599 20.73 -7.80 16.24
C GLU A 599 21.80 -8.74 16.83
N SER A 600 21.41 -9.64 17.72
CA SER A 600 22.29 -10.66 18.29
C SER A 600 22.85 -11.59 17.21
N LEU A 601 22.01 -12.05 16.28
CA LEU A 601 22.47 -12.88 15.18
C LEU A 601 23.42 -12.13 14.23
N ARG A 602 23.11 -10.87 13.89
CA ARG A 602 24.01 -10.02 13.10
C ARG A 602 25.34 -9.76 13.80
N LYS A 603 25.35 -9.58 15.12
CA LYS A 603 26.59 -9.46 15.91
C LYS A 603 27.39 -10.75 15.83
N GLY A 604 26.75 -11.91 15.98
CA GLY A 604 27.38 -13.22 15.80
C GLY A 604 28.02 -13.38 14.42
N MET A 605 27.31 -13.02 13.35
CA MET A 605 27.84 -13.07 11.98
C MET A 605 29.03 -12.14 11.75
N LYS A 606 28.96 -10.88 12.23
CA LYS A 606 30.09 -9.94 12.12
C LYS A 606 31.33 -10.43 12.86
N LEU A 607 31.13 -11.05 14.03
CA LEU A 607 32.22 -11.64 14.80
C LEU A 607 32.85 -12.82 14.03
N HIS A 608 32.03 -13.66 13.40
CA HIS A 608 32.50 -14.73 12.53
C HIS A 608 33.28 -14.19 11.32
N GLU A 609 32.78 -13.15 10.62
CA GLU A 609 33.50 -12.47 9.53
C GLU A 609 34.84 -11.86 9.98
N SER A 610 34.94 -11.44 11.25
CA SER A 610 36.18 -10.92 11.84
C SER A 610 37.14 -12.01 12.34
N ASN A 611 36.83 -13.29 12.14
CA ASN A 611 37.55 -14.45 12.68
C ASN A 611 37.74 -14.39 14.21
N ALA A 612 36.72 -13.88 14.92
CA ALA A 612 36.71 -13.89 16.38
C ALA A 612 36.62 -15.34 16.91
N PRO A 613 37.18 -15.64 18.09
CA PRO A 613 37.16 -16.99 18.61
C PRO A 613 35.74 -17.46 18.95
N SER A 614 35.45 -18.75 18.74
CA SER A 614 34.09 -19.30 18.78
C SER A 614 33.37 -19.11 20.13
N HIS A 615 34.09 -19.01 21.24
CA HIS A 615 33.50 -18.72 22.57
C HIS A 615 32.85 -17.33 22.68
N MET A 616 33.24 -16.37 21.82
CA MET A 616 32.59 -15.05 21.73
C MET A 616 31.37 -15.07 20.81
N ILE A 617 31.34 -15.98 19.83
CA ILE A 617 30.25 -16.12 18.85
C ILE A 617 29.07 -16.89 19.47
N LEU A 618 29.36 -18.01 20.14
CA LEU A 618 28.36 -18.94 20.66
C LEU A 618 27.28 -18.30 21.55
N PRO A 619 27.56 -17.40 22.51
CA PRO A 619 26.52 -16.79 23.34
C PRO A 619 25.46 -16.02 22.54
N HIS A 620 25.89 -15.32 21.48
CA HIS A 620 24.99 -14.55 20.62
C HIS A 620 24.14 -15.46 19.73
N VAL A 621 24.75 -16.51 19.17
CA VAL A 621 24.05 -17.44 18.29
C VAL A 621 23.09 -18.34 19.09
N LEU A 622 23.54 -18.94 20.20
CA LEU A 622 22.72 -19.82 21.04
C LEU A 622 21.50 -19.10 21.63
N SER A 623 21.67 -17.85 22.09
CA SER A 623 20.55 -17.05 22.58
C SER A 623 19.55 -16.75 21.45
N SER A 624 20.03 -16.40 20.26
CA SER A 624 19.16 -16.15 19.11
C SER A 624 18.39 -17.41 18.65
N VAL A 625 19.02 -18.58 18.65
CA VAL A 625 18.43 -19.87 18.28
C VAL A 625 17.38 -20.31 19.31
N GLN A 626 17.69 -20.20 20.61
CA GLN A 626 16.75 -20.55 21.67
C GLN A 626 15.49 -19.67 21.60
N LEU A 627 15.68 -18.36 21.49
CA LEU A 627 14.56 -17.41 21.47
C LEU A 627 13.72 -17.52 20.19
N SER A 628 14.36 -17.74 19.04
CA SER A 628 13.63 -17.94 17.77
C SER A 628 12.80 -19.22 17.77
N SER A 629 13.30 -20.31 18.38
CA SER A 629 12.56 -21.55 18.58
C SER A 629 11.34 -21.36 19.50
N GLU A 630 11.52 -20.67 20.63
CA GLU A 630 10.44 -20.42 21.58
C GLU A 630 9.33 -19.50 21.02
N LEU A 631 9.69 -18.55 20.15
CA LEU A 631 8.73 -17.64 19.50
C LEU A 631 8.07 -18.25 18.25
N GLY A 632 8.61 -19.33 17.70
CA GLY A 632 8.16 -19.93 16.43
C GLY A 632 8.58 -19.12 15.19
N LEU A 633 9.75 -18.47 15.25
CA LEU A 633 10.37 -17.75 14.13
C LEU A 633 11.26 -18.70 13.32
N TRP A 634 10.64 -19.62 12.58
CA TRP A 634 11.35 -20.75 11.99
C TRP A 634 12.39 -20.36 10.93
N GLY A 635 12.16 -19.30 10.15
CA GLY A 635 13.16 -18.81 9.19
C GLY A 635 14.47 -18.41 9.87
N ILE A 636 14.39 -17.62 10.94
CA ILE A 636 15.54 -17.16 11.72
C ILE A 636 16.18 -18.32 12.49
N TYR A 637 15.37 -19.22 13.04
CA TYR A 637 15.87 -20.42 13.74
C TYR A 637 16.73 -21.28 12.81
N ARG A 638 16.23 -21.60 11.61
CA ARG A 638 16.93 -22.44 10.63
C ARG A 638 18.25 -21.80 10.18
N PHE A 639 18.23 -20.51 9.88
CA PHE A 639 19.45 -19.77 9.54
C PHE A 639 20.43 -19.70 10.72
N GLY A 640 19.93 -19.48 11.94
CA GLY A 640 20.74 -19.49 13.16
C GLY A 640 21.38 -20.85 13.45
N MET A 641 20.72 -21.96 13.13
CA MET A 641 21.30 -23.31 13.24
C MET A 641 22.46 -23.53 12.27
N ILE A 642 22.40 -22.94 11.07
CA ILE A 642 23.50 -22.99 10.10
C ILE A 642 24.69 -22.19 10.64
N VAL A 643 24.47 -20.96 11.11
CA VAL A 643 25.53 -20.11 11.71
C VAL A 643 26.11 -20.77 12.98
N LEU A 644 25.30 -21.48 13.76
CA LEU A 644 25.78 -22.26 14.90
C LEU A 644 26.72 -23.37 14.42
N ALA A 645 26.35 -24.10 13.37
CA ALA A 645 27.18 -25.16 12.82
C ALA A 645 28.48 -24.64 12.18
N GLU A 646 28.47 -23.44 11.57
CA GLU A 646 29.70 -22.74 11.14
C GLU A 646 30.65 -22.51 12.32
N ALA A 647 30.14 -21.97 13.44
CA ALA A 647 30.94 -21.76 14.65
C ALA A 647 31.37 -23.07 15.34
N LEU A 648 30.63 -24.16 15.17
CA LEU A 648 31.01 -25.48 15.67
C LEU A 648 32.16 -26.09 14.86
N LEU A 649 32.20 -25.87 13.54
CA LEU A 649 33.28 -26.37 12.68
C LEU A 649 34.64 -25.71 12.94
N GLU A 650 34.64 -24.47 13.43
CA GLU A 650 35.87 -23.82 13.88
C GLU A 650 36.50 -24.49 15.11
N MET A 651 35.74 -25.32 15.84
CA MET A 651 36.22 -26.00 17.03
C MET A 651 36.63 -27.44 16.71
N ASP A 652 37.85 -27.81 17.15
CA ASP A 652 38.40 -29.14 16.94
C ASP A 652 37.49 -30.26 17.47
N GLY A 653 37.23 -31.27 16.63
CA GLY A 653 36.50 -32.49 17.00
C GLY A 653 34.98 -32.34 17.12
N MET A 654 34.40 -31.22 16.66
CA MET A 654 32.95 -30.96 16.75
C MET A 654 32.20 -31.14 15.42
N ALA A 655 32.87 -31.63 14.36
CA ALA A 655 32.33 -31.84 13.02
C ALA A 655 31.08 -32.73 12.98
N GLU A 656 31.09 -33.85 13.72
CA GLU A 656 29.95 -34.78 13.79
C GLU A 656 28.71 -34.11 14.39
N LYS A 657 28.89 -33.25 15.40
CA LYS A 657 27.79 -32.48 15.99
C LYS A 657 27.27 -31.43 15.01
N ALA A 658 28.16 -30.70 14.34
CA ALA A 658 27.77 -29.71 13.34
C ALA A 658 26.93 -30.34 12.21
N LEU A 659 27.37 -31.48 11.69
CA LEU A 659 26.66 -32.26 10.68
C LEU A 659 25.28 -32.70 11.16
N ASN A 660 25.18 -33.31 12.33
CA ASN A 660 23.91 -33.77 12.91
C ASN A 660 22.91 -32.63 13.15
N GLN A 661 23.38 -31.44 13.55
CA GLN A 661 22.50 -30.29 13.79
C GLN A 661 21.92 -29.72 12.49
N VAL A 662 22.72 -29.64 11.42
CA VAL A 662 22.22 -29.14 10.12
C VAL A 662 21.32 -30.18 9.45
N GLU A 663 21.66 -31.47 9.50
CA GLU A 663 20.85 -32.55 8.92
C GLU A 663 19.43 -32.59 9.47
N GLN A 664 19.24 -32.36 10.77
CA GLN A 664 17.91 -32.32 11.41
C GLN A 664 16.98 -31.26 10.80
N VAL A 665 17.57 -30.21 10.24
CA VAL A 665 16.84 -29.04 9.73
C VAL A 665 16.94 -28.93 8.21
N TRP A 666 17.79 -29.73 7.56
CA TRP A 666 18.19 -29.61 6.15
C TRP A 666 17.02 -29.68 5.18
N ASP A 667 16.11 -30.66 5.34
CA ASP A 667 14.92 -30.78 4.49
C ASP A 667 14.04 -29.52 4.55
N GLN A 668 13.98 -28.88 5.72
CA GLN A 668 13.21 -27.65 5.92
C GLN A 668 13.93 -26.41 5.37
N VAL A 669 15.26 -26.42 5.32
CA VAL A 669 16.07 -25.38 4.66
C VAL A 669 15.91 -25.48 3.14
N LEU A 670 15.99 -26.69 2.58
CA LEU A 670 15.79 -26.94 1.15
C LEU A 670 14.38 -26.60 0.68
N ALA A 671 13.37 -26.88 1.51
CA ALA A 671 12.01 -26.46 1.22
C ALA A 671 11.87 -24.92 1.25
N GLY A 672 12.71 -24.23 2.03
CA GLY A 672 12.75 -22.78 2.18
C GLY A 672 13.13 -22.03 0.90
N ASP A 673 12.88 -20.71 0.90
CA ASP A 673 13.16 -19.81 -0.23
C ASP A 673 14.49 -19.06 -0.09
N ASP A 674 15.19 -19.22 1.04
CA ASP A 674 16.43 -18.49 1.32
C ASP A 674 17.64 -19.22 0.73
N LEU A 675 18.13 -18.71 -0.40
CA LEU A 675 19.29 -19.28 -1.09
C LEU A 675 20.59 -19.09 -0.30
N GLU A 676 20.69 -18.07 0.55
CA GLU A 676 21.87 -17.86 1.40
C GLU A 676 21.96 -18.97 2.45
N ALA A 677 20.84 -19.31 3.09
CA ALA A 677 20.74 -20.44 4.01
C ALA A 677 21.11 -21.76 3.32
N ILE A 678 20.62 -21.99 2.10
CA ILE A 678 20.92 -23.22 1.33
C ILE A 678 22.41 -23.28 0.97
N ALA A 679 22.99 -22.20 0.46
CA ALA A 679 24.39 -22.16 0.06
C ALA A 679 25.34 -22.38 1.26
N ARG A 680 25.12 -21.65 2.36
CA ARG A 680 25.92 -21.80 3.60
C ARG A 680 25.72 -23.17 4.24
N GLY A 681 24.48 -23.64 4.35
CA GLY A 681 24.17 -24.94 4.95
C GLY A 681 24.78 -26.11 4.17
N ALA A 682 24.71 -26.08 2.83
CA ALA A 682 25.36 -27.08 1.98
C ALA A 682 26.89 -27.04 2.13
N LEU A 683 27.47 -25.85 2.23
CA LEU A 683 28.91 -25.69 2.43
C LEU A 683 29.37 -26.25 3.78
N VAL A 684 28.62 -25.98 4.86
CA VAL A 684 28.86 -26.53 6.21
C VAL A 684 28.80 -28.06 6.19
N LEU A 685 27.76 -28.65 5.58
CA LEU A 685 27.65 -30.10 5.45
C LEU A 685 28.80 -30.71 4.64
N GLY A 686 29.23 -30.00 3.58
CA GLY A 686 30.40 -30.37 2.78
C GLY A 686 31.68 -30.39 3.59
N LYS A 687 31.99 -29.29 4.30
CA LYS A 687 33.17 -29.16 5.17
C LYS A 687 33.17 -30.20 6.29
N ALA A 688 32.05 -30.36 6.99
CA ALA A 688 31.91 -31.36 8.06
C ALA A 688 32.17 -32.79 7.55
N SER A 689 31.61 -33.13 6.38
CA SER A 689 31.82 -34.45 5.76
C SER A 689 33.29 -34.65 5.34
N MET A 690 33.98 -33.60 4.91
CA MET A 690 35.42 -33.65 4.60
C MET A 690 36.27 -33.87 5.86
N GLU A 691 36.01 -33.14 6.94
CA GLU A 691 36.75 -33.32 8.20
C GLU A 691 36.57 -34.73 8.76
N LEU A 692 35.35 -35.28 8.73
CA LEU A 692 35.10 -36.67 9.12
C LEU A 692 35.83 -37.67 8.23
N ALA A 693 35.92 -37.40 6.92
CA ALA A 693 36.71 -38.22 6.01
C ALA A 693 38.21 -38.19 6.34
N LEU A 694 38.75 -37.04 6.77
CA LEU A 694 40.15 -36.90 7.21
C LEU A 694 40.40 -37.61 8.55
N ILE A 695 39.51 -37.45 9.53
CA ILE A 695 39.60 -38.14 10.83
C ILE A 695 39.54 -39.66 10.63
N ALA A 696 38.70 -40.14 9.71
CA ALA A 696 38.66 -41.56 9.33
C ALA A 696 39.99 -42.02 8.68
N GLU A 697 40.69 -41.15 7.96
CA GLU A 697 42.01 -41.46 7.39
C GLU A 697 43.11 -41.54 8.46
N GLU A 698 43.08 -40.67 9.48
CA GLU A 698 44.04 -40.67 10.59
C GLU A 698 43.84 -41.88 11.52
N ASN A 699 42.59 -42.28 11.78
CA ASN A 699 42.26 -43.43 12.63
C ASN A 699 42.35 -44.79 11.91
N GLY A 700 42.33 -44.80 10.57
CA GLY A 700 42.27 -45.99 9.70
C GLY A 700 43.62 -46.65 9.34
N GLY A 701 44.56 -46.69 10.28
CA GLY A 701 45.88 -47.32 10.06
C GLY A 701 45.89 -48.86 10.02
N VAL A 702 44.82 -49.56 10.44
CA VAL A 702 44.82 -51.04 10.50
C VAL A 702 43.42 -51.60 10.22
N GLN A 703 43.31 -52.32 9.10
CA GLN A 703 42.26 -53.24 8.61
C GLN A 703 41.39 -52.75 7.44
N ARG A 704 41.52 -53.52 6.35
CA ARG A 704 41.11 -53.29 4.97
C ARG A 704 39.65 -53.63 4.65
N GLU A 705 38.73 -53.57 5.62
CA GLU A 705 37.32 -53.95 5.38
C GLU A 705 36.36 -52.76 5.18
N GLU A 706 36.80 -51.51 5.38
CA GLU A 706 35.94 -50.31 5.31
C GLU A 706 36.18 -49.41 4.08
N GLY A 707 36.45 -50.00 2.90
CA GLY A 707 36.53 -49.23 1.65
C GLY A 707 35.24 -48.46 1.31
N SER A 708 34.09 -48.95 1.79
CA SER A 708 32.77 -48.38 1.49
C SER A 708 32.42 -47.12 2.31
N VAL A 709 32.89 -47.02 3.56
CA VAL A 709 32.53 -45.89 4.45
C VAL A 709 33.37 -44.65 4.12
N ARG A 710 34.65 -44.86 3.75
CA ARG A 710 35.57 -43.78 3.35
C ARG A 710 35.17 -43.10 2.03
N THR A 711 34.67 -43.87 1.06
CA THR A 711 34.17 -43.31 -0.21
C THR A 711 32.86 -42.55 0.00
N ASP A 712 32.00 -43.00 0.92
CA ASP A 712 30.68 -42.40 1.14
C ASP A 712 30.77 -40.97 1.68
N TYR A 713 31.64 -40.68 2.65
CA TYR A 713 31.82 -39.32 3.17
C TYR A 713 32.44 -38.34 2.14
N LYS A 714 33.36 -38.84 1.30
CA LYS A 714 33.96 -38.02 0.23
C LYS A 714 32.96 -37.72 -0.88
N ASP A 715 32.19 -38.70 -1.31
CA ASP A 715 31.14 -38.52 -2.32
C ASP A 715 30.01 -37.63 -1.80
N ARG A 716 29.71 -37.73 -0.50
CA ARG A 716 28.77 -36.84 0.18
C ARG A 716 29.27 -35.40 0.24
N ALA A 717 30.54 -35.19 0.60
CA ALA A 717 31.15 -33.86 0.60
C ALA A 717 31.11 -33.23 -0.81
N LEU A 718 31.47 -33.99 -1.84
CA LEU A 718 31.45 -33.52 -3.23
C LEU A 718 30.04 -33.08 -3.65
N ARG A 719 29.02 -33.90 -3.35
CA ARG A 719 27.62 -33.56 -3.66
C ARG A 719 27.17 -32.26 -2.99
N PHE A 720 27.45 -32.11 -1.70
CA PHE A 720 27.04 -30.90 -0.96
C PHE A 720 27.81 -29.65 -1.40
N ILE A 721 29.11 -29.74 -1.69
CA ILE A 721 29.89 -28.59 -2.17
C ILE A 721 29.44 -28.19 -3.59
N MET A 722 29.08 -29.16 -4.45
CA MET A 722 28.48 -28.85 -5.75
C MET A 722 27.11 -28.16 -5.62
N GLN A 723 26.28 -28.62 -4.67
CA GLN A 723 25.00 -27.98 -4.37
C GLN A 723 25.19 -26.56 -3.82
N ALA A 724 26.19 -26.34 -2.95
CA ALA A 724 26.57 -25.03 -2.46
C ALA A 724 27.03 -24.12 -3.60
N LEU A 725 27.83 -24.63 -4.55
CA LEU A 725 28.28 -23.89 -5.72
C LEU A 725 27.10 -23.47 -6.61
N GLU A 726 26.15 -24.36 -6.88
CA GLU A 726 24.96 -24.01 -7.67
C GLU A 726 24.15 -22.89 -6.99
N ALA A 727 23.88 -23.03 -5.69
CA ALA A 727 23.15 -22.01 -4.92
C ALA A 727 23.92 -20.68 -4.85
N ALA A 728 25.23 -20.71 -4.65
CA ALA A 728 26.08 -19.52 -4.57
C ALA A 728 26.17 -18.78 -5.91
N THR A 729 26.14 -19.51 -7.04
CA THR A 729 26.13 -18.90 -8.37
C THR A 729 24.82 -18.18 -8.67
N LYS A 730 23.69 -18.72 -8.21
CA LYS A 730 22.39 -18.02 -8.27
C LYS A 730 22.34 -16.82 -7.32
N LEU A 731 22.92 -16.95 -6.13
CA LEU A 731 23.02 -15.88 -5.13
C LEU A 731 23.95 -14.73 -5.57
N GLU A 732 24.83 -15.00 -6.54
CA GLU A 732 25.91 -14.13 -6.97
C GLU A 732 26.94 -13.84 -5.84
N SER A 733 27.17 -14.79 -4.93
CA SER A 733 28.10 -14.62 -3.80
C SER A 733 29.54 -14.95 -4.17
N ARG A 734 30.40 -13.94 -4.26
CA ARG A 734 31.81 -14.12 -4.62
C ARG A 734 32.58 -14.96 -3.60
N PHE A 735 32.42 -14.65 -2.32
CA PHE A 735 33.09 -15.36 -1.23
C PHE A 735 32.81 -16.87 -1.25
N ILE A 736 31.53 -17.26 -1.32
CA ILE A 736 31.12 -18.67 -1.28
C ILE A 736 31.57 -19.40 -2.56
N ILE A 737 31.53 -18.75 -3.73
CA ILE A 737 32.01 -19.35 -4.99
C ILE A 737 33.51 -19.63 -4.91
N LEU A 738 34.32 -18.69 -4.41
CA LEU A 738 35.77 -18.88 -4.24
C LEU A 738 36.06 -20.04 -3.28
N GLU A 739 35.34 -20.11 -2.17
CA GLU A 739 35.50 -21.19 -1.21
C GLU A 739 35.12 -22.55 -1.81
N CYS A 740 33.95 -22.66 -2.45
CA CYS A 740 33.50 -23.91 -3.08
C CYS A 740 34.46 -24.38 -4.18
N THR A 741 34.88 -23.48 -5.08
CA THR A 741 35.80 -23.82 -6.17
C THR A 741 37.18 -24.21 -5.67
N SER A 742 37.67 -23.57 -4.59
CA SER A 742 38.91 -23.96 -3.92
C SER A 742 38.82 -25.37 -3.32
N LEU A 743 37.76 -25.67 -2.55
CA LEU A 743 37.56 -26.99 -1.93
C LEU A 743 37.40 -28.09 -2.99
N LEU A 744 36.63 -27.85 -4.05
CA LEU A 744 36.48 -28.80 -5.17
C LEU A 744 37.82 -29.08 -5.87
N SER A 745 38.64 -28.05 -6.08
CA SER A 745 39.97 -28.23 -6.68
C SER A 745 40.90 -29.05 -5.78
N LEU A 746 40.84 -28.84 -4.45
CA LEU A 746 41.63 -29.59 -3.47
C LEU A 746 41.19 -31.05 -3.37
N ILE A 747 39.88 -31.32 -3.34
CA ILE A 747 39.33 -32.68 -3.34
C ILE A 747 39.80 -33.43 -4.60
N HIS A 748 39.78 -32.76 -5.76
CA HIS A 748 40.19 -33.36 -7.02
C HIS A 748 41.69 -33.72 -7.03
N GLN A 749 42.55 -32.81 -6.58
CA GLN A 749 44.00 -33.06 -6.47
C GLN A 749 44.35 -34.16 -5.45
N LEU A 750 43.55 -34.30 -4.38
CA LEU A 750 43.69 -35.39 -3.41
C LEU A 750 43.21 -36.74 -3.98
N GLY A 751 42.20 -36.73 -4.86
CA GLY A 751 41.75 -37.91 -5.60
C GLY A 751 42.82 -38.50 -6.53
N GLU A 752 43.55 -37.64 -7.25
CA GLU A 752 44.64 -38.07 -8.16
C GLU A 752 45.83 -38.73 -7.44
N LYS A 753 46.12 -38.34 -6.19
CA LYS A 753 47.27 -38.87 -5.43
C LYS A 753 47.05 -40.29 -4.88
N ILE A 754 45.81 -40.80 -4.86
CA ILE A 754 45.46 -42.09 -4.26
C ILE A 754 45.46 -43.24 -5.29
N GLU A 755 45.38 -42.95 -6.60
CA GLU A 755 45.48 -43.97 -7.66
C GLU A 755 46.80 -44.00 -8.47
N PRO A 756 48.00 -44.19 -7.86
CA PRO A 756 49.18 -44.49 -8.66
C PRO A 756 49.39 -45.99 -8.96
N HIS A 757 48.56 -46.93 -8.46
CA HIS A 757 48.93 -48.37 -8.47
C HIS A 757 47.91 -49.42 -8.95
N SER A 758 46.77 -49.07 -9.55
CA SER A 758 45.90 -50.06 -10.22
C SER A 758 45.75 -49.81 -11.73
N VAL A 759 46.69 -50.41 -12.46
CA VAL A 759 46.58 -50.99 -13.81
C VAL A 759 45.34 -50.66 -14.65
N SER A 760 45.58 -49.88 -15.71
CA SER A 760 44.89 -49.84 -17.01
C SER A 760 43.35 -49.92 -17.02
N THR A 761 42.67 -48.78 -16.96
CA THR A 761 41.35 -48.63 -17.57
C THR A 761 41.23 -47.25 -18.24
N SER A 762 41.05 -47.26 -19.57
CA SER A 762 40.67 -46.17 -20.50
C SER A 762 41.26 -44.75 -20.31
N LEU A 763 42.14 -44.37 -21.23
CA LEU A 763 42.69 -43.02 -21.45
C LEU A 763 41.63 -41.91 -21.66
N SER A 764 40.34 -42.22 -21.82
CA SER A 764 39.28 -41.21 -21.96
C SER A 764 38.74 -40.68 -20.63
N GLN A 765 38.65 -41.51 -19.58
CA GLN A 765 38.14 -41.08 -18.27
C GLN A 765 39.17 -40.27 -17.44
N ALA A 766 40.46 -40.53 -17.66
CA ALA A 766 41.54 -39.71 -17.10
C ALA A 766 41.58 -38.30 -17.72
N CYS A 767 41.18 -38.14 -18.98
CA CYS A 767 41.11 -36.83 -19.63
C CYS A 767 39.92 -36.00 -19.11
N ASP A 768 38.76 -36.63 -18.89
CA ASP A 768 37.54 -35.95 -18.39
C ASP A 768 37.64 -35.49 -16.93
N THR A 769 38.43 -36.17 -16.11
CA THR A 769 38.66 -35.82 -14.70
C THR A 769 39.59 -34.61 -14.61
N ASP A 770 40.73 -34.67 -15.28
CA ASP A 770 41.76 -33.64 -15.36
C ASP A 770 41.21 -32.32 -15.98
N VAL A 771 40.26 -32.41 -16.94
CA VAL A 771 39.52 -31.26 -17.50
C VAL A 771 38.60 -30.61 -16.47
N LYS A 772 37.92 -31.37 -15.60
CA LYS A 772 37.05 -30.81 -14.55
C LYS A 772 37.84 -30.10 -13.46
N GLY A 773 38.97 -30.68 -13.04
CA GLY A 773 39.89 -30.05 -12.10
C GLY A 773 40.41 -28.70 -12.59
N ARG A 774 40.84 -28.64 -13.86
CA ARG A 774 41.25 -27.38 -14.52
C ARG A 774 40.09 -26.39 -14.65
N GLY A 775 38.89 -26.86 -14.98
CA GLY A 775 37.69 -26.02 -15.05
C GLY A 775 37.35 -25.32 -13.72
N TYR A 776 37.52 -25.99 -12.58
CA TYR A 776 37.32 -25.36 -11.27
C TYR A 776 38.38 -24.31 -10.95
N ILE A 777 39.64 -24.54 -11.34
CA ILE A 777 40.74 -23.59 -11.15
C ILE A 777 40.53 -22.36 -12.05
N GLU A 778 40.13 -22.56 -13.31
CA GLU A 778 39.80 -21.46 -14.23
C GLU A 778 38.64 -20.62 -13.70
N ARG A 779 37.59 -21.26 -13.17
CA ARG A 779 36.47 -20.56 -12.54
C ARG A 779 36.89 -19.78 -11.31
N TYR A 780 37.70 -20.38 -10.42
CA TYR A 780 38.28 -19.70 -9.27
C TYR A 780 39.08 -18.46 -9.70
N MET A 781 39.92 -18.58 -10.73
CA MET A 781 40.71 -17.46 -11.25
C MET A 781 39.82 -16.37 -11.87
N ALA A 782 38.76 -16.73 -12.60
CA ALA A 782 37.81 -15.79 -13.19
C ALA A 782 37.02 -15.01 -12.12
N THR A 783 36.49 -15.70 -11.11
CA THR A 783 35.78 -15.11 -9.97
C THR A 783 36.74 -14.25 -9.12
N LYS A 784 37.99 -14.67 -8.95
CA LYS A 784 39.03 -13.89 -8.26
C LYS A 784 39.38 -12.62 -9.04
N ALA A 785 39.44 -12.68 -10.36
CA ALA A 785 39.70 -11.51 -11.22
C ALA A 785 38.48 -10.58 -11.39
N GLY A 786 37.29 -10.99 -10.94
CA GLY A 786 36.06 -10.18 -11.05
C GLY A 786 35.48 -10.08 -12.47
N LEU A 787 35.81 -11.04 -13.34
CA LEU A 787 35.42 -11.06 -14.77
C LEU A 787 33.97 -11.50 -15.03
N GLU A 788 33.23 -11.96 -14.03
CA GLU A 788 31.85 -12.41 -14.16
C GLU A 788 30.86 -11.24 -14.01
N ASN A 789 30.40 -10.62 -15.11
CA ASN A 789 29.27 -9.64 -15.20
C ASN A 789 29.21 -8.46 -14.18
N MET A 790 30.27 -8.21 -13.40
CA MET A 790 30.31 -7.26 -12.28
C MET A 790 30.05 -5.80 -12.68
N GLY A 791 30.61 -5.35 -13.81
CA GLY A 791 30.63 -3.94 -14.20
C GLY A 791 29.26 -3.35 -14.56
N GLU A 792 28.40 -4.14 -15.21
CA GLU A 792 27.04 -3.70 -15.60
C GLU A 792 26.12 -3.57 -14.38
N ASN A 793 26.24 -4.51 -13.43
CA ASN A 793 25.46 -4.54 -12.19
C ASN A 793 25.80 -3.36 -11.26
N ALA A 794 27.08 -3.03 -11.13
CA ALA A 794 27.53 -1.86 -10.37
C ALA A 794 26.96 -0.55 -10.94
N GLY A 795 26.92 -0.42 -12.27
CA GLY A 795 26.30 0.73 -12.95
C GLY A 795 24.79 0.84 -12.70
N LEU A 796 24.08 -0.30 -12.69
CA LEU A 796 22.65 -0.36 -12.43
C LEU A 796 22.34 0.04 -10.98
N ALA A 797 23.07 -0.48 -10.00
CA ALA A 797 22.89 -0.15 -8.59
C ALA A 797 23.06 1.35 -8.31
N ARG A 798 24.04 2.00 -8.95
CA ARG A 798 24.24 3.46 -8.85
C ARG A 798 23.07 4.25 -9.42
N LYS A 799 22.59 3.88 -10.62
CA LYS A 799 21.42 4.50 -11.26
C LYS A 799 20.16 4.38 -10.40
N VAL A 800 19.90 3.20 -9.84
CA VAL A 800 18.73 3.00 -8.96
C VAL A 800 18.87 3.83 -7.69
N GLY A 801 20.06 3.90 -7.09
CA GLY A 801 20.31 4.77 -5.94
C GLY A 801 20.02 6.25 -6.22
N GLU A 802 20.39 6.75 -7.40
CA GLU A 802 20.07 8.12 -7.83
C GLU A 802 18.57 8.33 -8.05
N ILE A 803 17.86 7.35 -8.61
CA ILE A 803 16.39 7.38 -8.75
C ILE A 803 15.73 7.50 -7.38
N VAL A 804 16.14 6.69 -6.39
CA VAL A 804 15.58 6.73 -5.03
C VAL A 804 15.74 8.12 -4.40
N LYS A 805 16.91 8.76 -4.61
CA LYS A 805 17.14 10.14 -4.16
C LYS A 805 16.23 11.14 -4.88
N PHE A 806 16.10 11.02 -6.21
CA PHE A 806 15.24 11.90 -7.01
C PHE A 806 13.76 11.78 -6.60
N VAL A 807 13.27 10.57 -6.38
CA VAL A 807 11.92 10.32 -5.85
C VAL A 807 11.75 11.02 -4.50
N GLY A 808 12.72 10.89 -3.59
CA GLY A 808 12.68 11.58 -2.29
C GLY A 808 12.58 13.10 -2.41
N VAL A 809 13.35 13.72 -3.31
CA VAL A 809 13.28 15.15 -3.58
C VAL A 809 11.91 15.55 -4.14
N ARG A 810 11.33 14.75 -5.04
CA ARG A 810 10.01 15.01 -5.63
C ARG A 810 8.89 14.88 -4.60
N VAL A 811 8.94 13.87 -3.75
CA VAL A 811 7.98 13.67 -2.65
C VAL A 811 8.08 14.85 -1.66
N ALA A 812 9.28 15.29 -1.29
CA ALA A 812 9.48 16.46 -0.43
C ALA A 812 8.95 17.77 -1.06
N GLN A 813 9.01 17.89 -2.40
CA GLN A 813 8.40 19.01 -3.13
C GLN A 813 6.88 18.89 -3.28
N GLY A 814 6.25 17.83 -2.76
CA GLY A 814 4.80 17.60 -2.81
C GLY A 814 4.27 17.10 -4.16
N TRP A 815 5.14 16.51 -4.99
CA TRP A 815 4.70 15.88 -6.23
C TRP A 815 4.00 14.55 -5.93
N LYS A 816 2.81 14.37 -6.52
CA LYS A 816 1.99 13.16 -6.39
C LYS A 816 2.22 12.22 -7.55
#